data_AF-A0A497FMC3-F1
#
_entry.id   AF-A0A497FMC3-F1
#
_cell.length_a   1.000
_cell.length_b   1.000
_cell.length_c   1.000
_cell.angle_alpha   90.00
_cell.angle_beta   90.00
_cell.angle_gamma   90.00
#
_symmetry.space_group_name_H-M   'P 1'
#
loop_
_entity.id
_entity.type
_entity.pdbx_description
1 polymer ?
#
loop_
_entity_poly.entity_id
_entity_poly.type
_entity_poly.pdbx_seq_one_letter_code
_entity_poly.pdbx_strand_id
1 'polypeptide(L)'
;MGVIVIRARRGLSNEEFKNFLNIVRKIAEYNVEDKSWILVPEKLSTNVLTKEEALKIFDELKKYSIISNLENLDEFLDTVFGQQVADFCELNLEDLSFTLPRRIGRDAFRKLCKYCVYEKGVFRLRSIGYLGEVTSILSSEGITLRYDVGELTKAIQKMKHCIISREKGLLKISFRMMDDHILNKLKEACTIKYFIEKPIFDEQGNFQETQLIERKFTYMKINYKEKTVHTSMGLIDKVLHVLSEEGFEVENKVEELSDININIKPSFTLLPHQKYAYEKWFKNKRGTIAIFTRGGKSFIAMQAIVNLKKPTIILVTTRELAATWKNYLQKYLGIKAGYIGYLGEGIKNVKPITVAIYNSAVKYIEHIQEEFELAIFDECLTPDTLIVLSDGGVKTIKEIVDELKKGNFVGLYCGGSASNPIEKEVSEIYEITTDFGILRASSKHIHMVIKRSKKAFSGSRKPNRIPVEPYYSFQLEEGDFLLVPETIPHTTKYNWTPEQLSLLSLIVFKGYLDSKNNLIKVRLDKDEKCFSEVLIRGVKAFNAKADIVSVNENNEGLIIYIQDAALINALKKFLGGSLSAKNKLMYISEQIFYSPLESVKEFIKIMFSVKGRLSIGKDKQDIKLSLGSGSLEFIRKIQLLLLKFGIFSTVSKKTDSDEFSLEVSEYDLLKFSEVIGLFHPEKNKQLKRVSKQLRERFLGKPITVTLNGIRYRLAEIKEIKVLKEKAKVYDFTTQTHVFVANGMLTHNCHHVPANTFKEVALRLGALYRMALSATPKRRDRNEALLYALCGELLVDIDYTSLLNLKIVAPIEVFRTFFVEGQDEKLKTLINILEKHKDGKVLIFTQYLNTAGKVYEELLRKGYRVALITGSTEDNKRRFFFQAFVKGVIKIIVTTTVLDEGITVPDADVAVIYEGSGEPRQMIQRIGRVLGYVPGKTAKIYELVDIKSPREKRAYFRRKWVRELYLTPELKDHLEGKSKSSVTFQMKLEDFK
;
A
#
# COMPACT_ATOMS: atom_id res chain seq x y z
N MET A 1 -67.18 -36.87 -22.55
CA MET A 1 -65.94 -36.78 -23.34
C MET A 1 -65.19 -38.10 -23.27
N GLY A 2 -64.83 -38.70 -24.40
CA GLY A 2 -63.97 -39.89 -24.44
C GLY A 2 -62.50 -39.52 -24.17
N VAL A 3 -61.76 -40.35 -23.43
CA VAL A 3 -60.33 -40.15 -23.19
C VAL A 3 -59.57 -40.25 -24.51
N ILE A 4 -58.78 -39.24 -24.88
CA ILE A 4 -57.99 -39.27 -26.12
C ILE A 4 -56.73 -40.11 -25.89
N VAL A 5 -56.61 -41.20 -26.66
CA VAL A 5 -55.55 -42.21 -26.50
C VAL A 5 -54.70 -42.28 -27.77
N ILE A 6 -53.38 -42.13 -27.60
CA ILE A 6 -52.40 -42.05 -28.68
C ILE A 6 -51.52 -43.30 -28.63
N ARG A 7 -51.51 -44.10 -29.70
CA ARG A 7 -50.67 -45.30 -29.85
C ARG A 7 -49.70 -45.13 -31.02
N ALA A 8 -48.44 -45.52 -30.86
CA ALA A 8 -47.47 -45.49 -31.95
C ALA A 8 -47.89 -46.45 -33.09
N ARG A 9 -47.65 -46.07 -34.35
CA ARG A 9 -47.86 -46.96 -35.49
C ARG A 9 -46.87 -48.13 -35.44
N ARG A 10 -47.28 -49.30 -35.93
CA ARG A 10 -46.37 -50.44 -36.15
C ARG A 10 -45.48 -50.15 -37.37
N GLY A 11 -44.20 -50.54 -37.31
CA GLY A 11 -43.27 -50.41 -38.44
C GLY A 11 -42.52 -49.06 -38.56
N LEU A 12 -42.64 -48.16 -37.57
CA LEU A 12 -41.81 -46.94 -37.51
C LEU A 12 -40.32 -47.27 -37.42
N SER A 13 -39.49 -46.46 -38.08
CA SER A 13 -38.03 -46.48 -37.86
C SER A 13 -37.66 -45.94 -36.48
N ASN A 14 -36.42 -46.22 -36.04
CA ASN A 14 -35.88 -45.73 -34.76
C ASN A 14 -35.91 -44.20 -34.64
N GLU A 15 -35.76 -43.47 -35.75
CA GLU A 15 -35.77 -42.01 -35.77
C GLU A 15 -37.19 -41.45 -35.70
N GLU A 16 -38.13 -42.01 -36.45
CA GLU A 16 -39.55 -41.65 -36.37
C GLU A 16 -40.14 -41.95 -35.00
N PHE A 17 -39.80 -43.09 -34.39
CA PHE A 17 -40.24 -43.44 -33.04
C PHE A 17 -39.64 -42.49 -31.98
N LYS A 18 -38.39 -42.03 -32.16
CA LYS A 18 -37.76 -41.01 -31.32
C LYS A 18 -38.46 -39.65 -31.47
N ASN A 19 -38.86 -39.27 -32.68
CA ASN A 19 -39.61 -38.04 -32.95
C ASN A 19 -41.03 -38.11 -32.36
N PHE A 20 -41.73 -39.24 -32.54
CA PHE A 20 -42.99 -39.53 -31.84
C PHE A 20 -42.86 -39.34 -30.31
N LEU A 21 -41.85 -39.95 -29.69
CA LEU A 21 -41.60 -39.81 -28.24
C LEU A 21 -41.31 -38.36 -27.84
N ASN A 22 -40.56 -37.60 -28.64
CA ASN A 22 -40.26 -36.19 -28.37
C ASN A 22 -41.50 -35.29 -28.42
N ILE A 23 -42.51 -35.64 -29.21
CA ILE A 23 -43.74 -34.85 -29.35
C ILE A 23 -44.78 -35.30 -28.32
N VAL A 24 -45.09 -36.60 -28.22
CA VAL A 24 -46.17 -37.13 -27.37
C VAL A 24 -45.92 -36.87 -25.87
N ARG A 25 -44.66 -36.91 -25.43
CA ARG A 25 -44.27 -36.63 -24.03
C ARG A 25 -44.57 -35.20 -23.56
N LYS A 26 -44.78 -34.25 -24.48
CA LYS A 26 -45.14 -32.86 -24.15
C LYS A 26 -46.59 -32.72 -23.69
N ILE A 27 -47.48 -33.60 -24.16
CA ILE A 27 -48.94 -33.43 -24.00
C ILE A 27 -49.61 -34.59 -23.25
N ALA A 28 -48.98 -35.77 -23.23
CA ALA A 28 -49.58 -37.00 -22.76
C ALA A 28 -48.71 -37.76 -21.75
N GLU A 29 -49.32 -38.71 -21.05
CA GLU A 29 -48.72 -39.59 -20.05
C GLU A 29 -48.82 -41.05 -20.50
N TYR A 30 -47.82 -41.87 -20.15
CA TYR A 30 -47.73 -43.24 -20.65
C TYR A 30 -48.46 -44.22 -19.72
N ASN A 31 -49.56 -44.79 -20.18
CA ASN A 31 -50.18 -45.94 -19.53
C ASN A 31 -49.37 -47.20 -19.86
N VAL A 32 -48.83 -47.82 -18.81
CA VAL A 32 -47.99 -49.02 -18.89
C VAL A 32 -48.79 -50.27 -19.28
N GLU A 33 -50.06 -50.37 -18.84
CA GLU A 33 -50.94 -51.52 -19.05
C GLU A 33 -51.34 -51.63 -20.52
N ASP A 34 -51.94 -50.55 -21.06
CA ASP A 34 -52.43 -50.44 -22.43
C ASP A 34 -51.35 -50.13 -23.48
N LYS A 35 -50.10 -49.93 -23.03
CA LYS A 35 -48.94 -49.46 -23.80
C LYS A 35 -49.26 -48.26 -24.69
N SER A 36 -49.96 -47.29 -24.11
CA SER A 36 -50.56 -46.15 -24.81
C SER A 36 -50.22 -44.83 -24.12
N TRP A 37 -50.42 -43.71 -24.83
CA TRP A 37 -50.26 -42.37 -24.28
C TRP A 37 -51.62 -41.72 -24.10
N ILE A 38 -52.00 -41.42 -22.87
CA ILE A 38 -53.25 -40.75 -22.50
C ILE A 38 -53.01 -39.24 -22.49
N LEU A 39 -53.83 -38.48 -23.21
CA LEU A 39 -53.76 -37.03 -23.23
C LEU A 39 -54.16 -36.44 -21.86
N VAL A 40 -53.36 -35.53 -21.31
CA VAL A 40 -53.61 -34.94 -19.98
C VAL A 40 -53.77 -33.41 -20.08
N PRO A 41 -54.92 -32.84 -19.64
CA PRO A 41 -55.22 -31.40 -19.74
C PRO A 41 -54.11 -30.49 -19.22
N GLU A 42 -53.67 -30.73 -17.99
CA GLU A 42 -52.63 -29.93 -17.31
C GLU A 42 -51.30 -29.98 -18.04
N LYS A 43 -50.97 -31.12 -18.65
CA LYS A 43 -49.70 -31.37 -19.34
C LYS A 43 -49.67 -30.70 -20.70
N LEU A 44 -50.81 -30.72 -21.41
CA LEU A 44 -51.02 -29.97 -22.65
C LEU A 44 -50.89 -28.45 -22.40
N SER A 45 -51.66 -27.87 -21.47
CA SER A 45 -51.62 -26.44 -21.16
C SER A 45 -50.30 -25.98 -20.53
N THR A 46 -49.57 -26.87 -19.85
CA THR A 46 -48.21 -26.58 -19.33
C THR A 46 -47.16 -26.48 -20.44
N ASN A 47 -47.38 -27.06 -21.62
CA ASN A 47 -46.35 -27.15 -22.67
C ASN A 47 -46.74 -26.51 -24.01
N VAL A 48 -47.98 -26.08 -24.17
CA VAL A 48 -48.56 -25.53 -25.40
C VAL A 48 -49.40 -24.30 -25.05
N LEU A 49 -49.23 -23.19 -25.78
CA LEU A 49 -49.78 -21.89 -25.42
C LEU A 49 -51.14 -21.57 -26.06
N THR A 50 -51.47 -22.18 -27.20
CA THR A 50 -52.73 -21.90 -27.93
C THR A 50 -53.36 -23.17 -28.52
N LYS A 51 -54.67 -23.12 -28.77
CA LYS A 51 -55.40 -24.17 -29.51
C LYS A 51 -54.78 -24.45 -30.88
N GLU A 52 -54.31 -23.43 -31.60
CA GLU A 52 -53.61 -23.61 -32.88
C GLU A 52 -52.28 -24.37 -32.76
N GLU A 53 -51.48 -24.07 -31.73
CA GLU A 53 -50.20 -24.76 -31.48
C GLU A 53 -50.47 -26.22 -31.11
N ALA A 54 -51.54 -26.48 -30.35
CA ALA A 54 -51.99 -27.84 -30.04
C ALA A 54 -52.41 -28.60 -31.31
N LEU A 55 -53.26 -28.01 -32.16
CA LEU A 55 -53.70 -28.63 -33.42
C LEU A 55 -52.50 -28.99 -34.33
N LYS A 56 -51.52 -28.09 -34.47
CA LYS A 56 -50.27 -28.34 -35.22
C LYS A 56 -49.48 -29.53 -34.65
N ILE A 57 -49.41 -29.66 -33.32
CA ILE A 57 -48.78 -30.79 -32.63
C ILE A 57 -49.56 -32.10 -32.89
N PHE A 58 -50.89 -32.07 -32.91
CA PHE A 58 -51.71 -33.23 -33.25
C PHE A 58 -51.55 -33.65 -34.72
N ASP A 59 -51.47 -32.72 -35.66
CA ASP A 59 -51.21 -33.02 -37.08
C ASP A 59 -49.82 -33.59 -37.32
N GLU A 60 -48.81 -33.18 -36.55
CA GLU A 60 -47.49 -33.81 -36.56
C GLU A 60 -47.56 -35.25 -35.98
N LEU A 61 -48.28 -35.45 -34.88
CA LEU A 61 -48.48 -36.78 -34.27
C LEU A 61 -49.24 -37.75 -35.17
N LYS A 62 -50.23 -37.30 -35.97
CA LYS A 62 -50.99 -38.14 -36.91
C LYS A 62 -50.09 -38.92 -37.87
N LYS A 63 -48.89 -38.41 -38.20
CA LYS A 63 -47.90 -39.08 -39.06
C LYS A 63 -47.36 -40.37 -38.42
N TYR A 64 -47.07 -40.33 -37.13
CA TYR A 64 -46.38 -41.40 -36.39
C TYR A 64 -47.29 -42.24 -35.51
N SER A 65 -48.53 -41.82 -35.29
CA SER A 65 -49.46 -42.46 -34.34
C SER A 65 -50.82 -42.79 -34.95
N ILE A 66 -51.58 -43.58 -34.18
CA ILE A 66 -53.02 -43.78 -34.29
C ILE A 66 -53.61 -43.12 -33.05
N ILE A 67 -54.59 -42.23 -33.23
CA ILE A 67 -55.22 -41.47 -32.15
C ILE A 67 -56.70 -41.85 -32.11
N SER A 68 -57.13 -42.41 -30.98
CA SER A 68 -58.53 -42.76 -30.71
C SER A 68 -59.28 -41.59 -30.09
N ASN A 69 -60.60 -41.55 -30.31
CA ASN A 69 -61.52 -40.52 -29.83
C ASN A 69 -61.22 -39.10 -30.37
N LEU A 70 -60.68 -39.03 -31.60
CA LEU A 70 -60.17 -37.83 -32.26
C LEU A 70 -61.29 -36.81 -32.57
N GLU A 71 -62.51 -37.29 -32.75
CA GLU A 71 -63.73 -36.49 -32.88
C GLU A 71 -64.07 -35.64 -31.64
N ASN A 72 -63.54 -36.00 -30.46
CA ASN A 72 -63.67 -35.21 -29.23
C ASN A 72 -62.53 -34.18 -29.07
N LEU A 73 -61.60 -34.08 -30.03
CA LEU A 73 -60.39 -33.26 -29.88
C LEU A 73 -60.70 -31.76 -29.80
N ASP A 74 -61.59 -31.23 -30.64
CA ASP A 74 -61.95 -29.81 -30.59
C ASP A 74 -62.66 -29.44 -29.28
N GLU A 75 -63.64 -30.25 -28.83
CA GLU A 75 -64.34 -30.06 -27.55
C GLU A 75 -63.37 -30.13 -26.36
N PHE A 76 -62.41 -31.07 -26.38
CA PHE A 76 -61.35 -31.16 -25.38
C PHE A 76 -60.42 -29.93 -25.40
N LEU A 77 -60.02 -29.47 -26.59
CA LEU A 77 -59.18 -28.28 -26.73
C LEU A 77 -59.90 -27.00 -26.30
N ASP A 78 -61.19 -26.85 -26.58
CA ASP A 78 -62.00 -25.73 -26.10
C ASP A 78 -62.25 -25.81 -24.59
N THR A 79 -62.29 -27.01 -24.00
CA THR A 79 -62.30 -27.19 -22.53
C THR A 79 -60.95 -26.78 -21.90
N VAL A 80 -59.82 -27.04 -22.56
CA VAL A 80 -58.47 -26.73 -22.06
C VAL A 80 -58.04 -25.28 -22.30
N PHE A 81 -58.45 -24.66 -23.41
CA PHE A 81 -58.02 -23.32 -23.83
C PHE A 81 -59.15 -22.26 -23.85
N GLY A 82 -60.42 -22.66 -23.67
CA GLY A 82 -61.59 -21.78 -23.72
C GLY A 82 -62.02 -21.17 -22.39
N GLN A 83 -61.37 -21.49 -21.27
CA GLN A 83 -61.54 -20.67 -20.06
C GLN A 83 -60.99 -19.27 -20.33
N GLN A 84 -61.71 -18.23 -19.87
CA GLN A 84 -61.27 -16.84 -20.02
C GLN A 84 -59.96 -16.62 -19.25
N VAL A 85 -58.85 -16.65 -19.99
CA VAL A 85 -57.51 -16.41 -19.43
C VAL A 85 -57.40 -14.94 -19.06
N ALA A 86 -57.40 -14.65 -17.75
CA ALA A 86 -57.47 -13.29 -17.22
C ALA A 86 -56.47 -12.35 -17.93
N ASP A 87 -56.99 -11.22 -18.39
CA ASP A 87 -56.29 -10.19 -19.16
C ASP A 87 -55.60 -9.16 -18.26
N PHE A 88 -55.44 -9.46 -16.98
CA PHE A 88 -54.86 -8.54 -15.99
C PHE A 88 -54.06 -9.26 -14.90
N CYS A 89 -53.17 -8.50 -14.27
CA CYS A 89 -52.55 -8.81 -12.99
C CYS A 89 -52.62 -7.57 -12.08
N GLU A 90 -52.52 -7.80 -10.77
CA GLU A 90 -52.51 -6.73 -9.78
C GLU A 90 -51.10 -6.54 -9.20
N LEU A 91 -50.73 -5.28 -8.97
CA LEU A 91 -49.46 -4.94 -8.32
C LEU A 91 -49.64 -4.88 -6.81
N ASN A 92 -48.96 -5.78 -6.08
CA ASN A 92 -48.86 -5.70 -4.63
C ASN A 92 -48.07 -4.45 -4.23
N LEU A 93 -48.76 -3.49 -3.60
CA LEU A 93 -48.19 -2.21 -3.20
C LEU A 93 -47.29 -2.29 -1.95
N GLU A 94 -47.21 -3.42 -1.24
CA GLU A 94 -46.31 -3.58 -0.09
C GLU A 94 -44.84 -3.79 -0.50
N ASP A 95 -44.62 -4.51 -1.61
CA ASP A 95 -43.29 -4.93 -2.06
C ASP A 95 -43.02 -4.78 -3.57
N LEU A 96 -43.97 -4.16 -4.30
CA LEU A 96 -43.98 -3.96 -5.74
C LEU A 96 -43.84 -5.27 -6.55
N SER A 97 -44.52 -6.32 -6.11
CA SER A 97 -44.58 -7.61 -6.81
C SER A 97 -45.91 -7.90 -7.50
N PHE A 98 -45.88 -8.75 -8.51
CA PHE A 98 -47.05 -9.25 -9.23
C PHE A 98 -46.80 -10.67 -9.75
N THR A 99 -47.87 -11.44 -9.89
CA THR A 99 -47.89 -12.72 -10.61
C THR A 99 -48.49 -12.51 -12.00
N LEU A 100 -48.19 -13.41 -12.94
CA LEU A 100 -48.82 -13.39 -14.27
C LEU A 100 -50.04 -14.31 -14.29
N PRO A 101 -51.17 -13.92 -14.90
CA PRO A 101 -52.36 -14.78 -15.04
C PRO A 101 -52.13 -15.94 -16.02
N ARG A 102 -51.18 -15.78 -16.95
CA ARG A 102 -50.76 -16.80 -17.91
C ARG A 102 -49.26 -16.74 -18.16
N ARG A 103 -48.72 -17.77 -18.81
CA ARG A 103 -47.39 -17.67 -19.43
C ARG A 103 -47.41 -16.67 -20.58
N ILE A 104 -46.31 -15.94 -20.71
CA ILE A 104 -46.06 -14.95 -21.76
C ILE A 104 -44.93 -15.44 -22.69
N GLY A 105 -44.78 -14.78 -23.84
CA GLY A 105 -43.71 -15.00 -24.79
C GLY A 105 -42.32 -14.94 -24.14
N ARG A 106 -41.41 -15.80 -24.60
CA ARG A 106 -40.03 -15.89 -24.08
C ARG A 106 -39.26 -14.58 -24.19
N ASP A 107 -39.61 -13.70 -25.13
CA ASP A 107 -38.99 -12.39 -25.28
C ASP A 107 -39.55 -11.36 -24.29
N ALA A 108 -40.87 -11.29 -24.10
CA ALA A 108 -41.46 -10.47 -23.04
C ALA A 108 -40.98 -10.89 -21.64
N PHE A 109 -40.86 -12.19 -21.38
CA PHE A 109 -40.24 -12.71 -20.14
C PHE A 109 -38.80 -12.20 -19.96
N ARG A 110 -37.97 -12.23 -21.02
CA ARG A 110 -36.60 -11.68 -20.99
C ARG A 110 -36.59 -10.16 -20.78
N LYS A 111 -37.55 -9.43 -21.36
CA LYS A 111 -37.71 -7.98 -21.17
C LYS A 111 -38.12 -7.65 -19.73
N LEU A 112 -39.11 -8.33 -19.16
CA LEU A 112 -39.51 -8.16 -17.75
C LEU A 112 -38.34 -8.44 -16.78
N CYS A 113 -37.54 -9.48 -17.01
CA CYS A 113 -36.38 -9.79 -16.16
C CYS A 113 -35.26 -8.72 -16.15
N LYS A 114 -35.30 -7.71 -17.05
CA LYS A 114 -34.44 -6.51 -16.96
C LYS A 114 -34.92 -5.54 -15.88
N TYR A 115 -36.24 -5.37 -15.75
CA TYR A 115 -36.88 -4.38 -14.89
C TYR A 115 -37.39 -4.97 -13.56
N CYS A 116 -37.56 -6.29 -13.52
CA CYS A 116 -37.97 -7.05 -12.35
C CYS A 116 -36.93 -8.11 -11.96
N VAL A 117 -36.99 -8.56 -10.72
CA VAL A 117 -36.44 -9.84 -10.25
C VAL A 117 -37.55 -10.87 -10.34
N TYR A 118 -37.26 -12.05 -10.90
CA TYR A 118 -38.20 -13.17 -10.98
C TYR A 118 -37.76 -14.30 -10.03
N GLU A 119 -38.64 -14.68 -9.09
CA GLU A 119 -38.40 -15.79 -8.16
C GLU A 119 -39.71 -16.54 -7.89
N LYS A 120 -39.69 -17.88 -8.02
CA LYS A 120 -40.82 -18.79 -7.69
C LYS A 120 -42.19 -18.41 -8.31
N GLY A 121 -42.20 -17.85 -9.52
CA GLY A 121 -43.42 -17.44 -10.22
C GLY A 121 -43.83 -15.97 -10.02
N VAL A 122 -43.17 -15.26 -9.09
CA VAL A 122 -43.44 -13.86 -8.77
C VAL A 122 -42.41 -12.96 -9.46
N PHE A 123 -42.88 -11.89 -10.10
CA PHE A 123 -42.05 -10.77 -10.55
C PHE A 123 -42.09 -9.67 -9.49
N ARG A 124 -40.94 -9.07 -9.17
CA ARG A 124 -40.85 -7.89 -8.29
C ARG A 124 -40.06 -6.79 -8.97
N LEU A 125 -40.61 -5.58 -9.05
CA LEU A 125 -39.95 -4.42 -9.65
C LEU A 125 -38.60 -4.12 -8.95
N ARG A 126 -37.60 -3.76 -9.76
CA ARG A 126 -36.27 -3.32 -9.27
C ARG A 126 -36.23 -1.86 -8.85
N SER A 127 -37.10 -1.05 -9.44
CA SER A 127 -37.32 0.34 -9.08
C SER A 127 -38.75 0.70 -9.44
N ILE A 128 -39.35 1.62 -8.67
CA ILE A 128 -40.66 2.17 -9.00
C ILE A 128 -40.66 2.89 -10.36
N GLY A 129 -39.50 3.42 -10.78
CA GLY A 129 -39.34 4.08 -12.07
C GLY A 129 -39.62 3.19 -13.29
N TYR A 130 -39.51 1.87 -13.16
CA TYR A 130 -39.73 0.92 -14.26
C TYR A 130 -41.20 0.47 -14.42
N LEU A 131 -42.13 1.04 -13.66
CA LEU A 131 -43.55 0.68 -13.71
C LEU A 131 -44.15 0.92 -15.11
N GLY A 132 -43.71 1.97 -15.81
CA GLY A 132 -44.14 2.28 -17.18
C GLY A 132 -43.70 1.22 -18.19
N GLU A 133 -42.42 0.87 -18.21
CA GLU A 133 -41.86 -0.15 -19.10
C GLU A 133 -42.45 -1.53 -18.83
N VAL A 134 -42.64 -1.90 -17.56
CA VAL A 134 -43.29 -3.17 -17.20
C VAL A 134 -44.75 -3.20 -17.66
N THR A 135 -45.51 -2.12 -17.46
CA THR A 135 -46.90 -2.02 -17.94
C THR A 135 -46.96 -2.11 -19.47
N SER A 136 -46.03 -1.46 -20.18
CA SER A 136 -45.90 -1.52 -21.64
C SER A 136 -45.59 -2.94 -22.15
N ILE A 137 -44.66 -3.66 -21.51
CA ILE A 137 -44.33 -5.05 -21.88
C ILE A 137 -45.53 -5.98 -21.64
N LEU A 138 -46.21 -5.85 -20.51
CA LEU A 138 -47.41 -6.65 -20.20
C LEU A 138 -48.54 -6.36 -21.20
N SER A 139 -48.75 -5.10 -21.55
CA SER A 139 -49.74 -4.69 -22.55
C SER A 139 -49.45 -5.29 -23.93
N SER A 140 -48.17 -5.44 -24.31
CA SER A 140 -47.78 -6.09 -25.57
C SER A 140 -48.06 -7.61 -25.62
N GLU A 141 -48.30 -8.24 -24.46
CA GLU A 141 -48.72 -9.64 -24.32
C GLU A 141 -50.24 -9.76 -23.99
N GLY A 142 -50.99 -8.65 -24.08
CA GLY A 142 -52.41 -8.58 -23.76
C GLY A 142 -52.72 -8.76 -22.27
N ILE A 143 -51.89 -8.19 -21.38
CA ILE A 143 -52.05 -8.23 -19.92
C ILE A 143 -51.98 -6.81 -19.36
N THR A 144 -53.01 -6.40 -18.63
CA THR A 144 -53.13 -5.10 -17.96
C THR A 144 -52.62 -5.17 -16.52
N LEU A 145 -51.62 -4.37 -16.14
CA LEU A 145 -51.20 -4.24 -14.75
C LEU A 145 -52.11 -3.23 -14.01
N ARG A 146 -52.87 -3.68 -13.01
CA ARG A 146 -53.82 -2.87 -12.23
C ARG A 146 -53.24 -2.47 -10.87
N TYR A 147 -53.50 -1.22 -10.47
CA TYR A 147 -53.17 -0.65 -9.16
C TYR A 147 -53.94 0.68 -8.96
N ASP A 148 -54.20 1.06 -7.70
CA ASP A 148 -54.72 2.40 -7.38
C ASP A 148 -53.58 3.43 -7.27
N VAL A 149 -53.79 4.61 -7.86
CA VAL A 149 -52.77 5.68 -7.94
C VAL A 149 -52.59 6.41 -6.60
N GLY A 150 -53.66 6.57 -5.82
CA GLY A 150 -53.61 7.19 -4.50
C GLY A 150 -52.96 6.29 -3.45
N GLU A 151 -53.22 4.98 -3.51
CA GLU A 151 -52.56 3.98 -2.67
C GLU A 151 -51.09 3.79 -3.07
N LEU A 152 -50.78 3.74 -4.37
CA LEU A 152 -49.40 3.71 -4.86
C LEU A 152 -48.61 4.92 -4.35
N THR A 153 -49.21 6.12 -4.35
CA THR A 153 -48.56 7.33 -3.81
C THR A 153 -48.25 7.19 -2.31
N LYS A 154 -49.19 6.66 -1.51
CA LYS A 154 -48.97 6.38 -0.07
C LYS A 154 -47.92 5.28 0.15
N ALA A 155 -47.87 4.27 -0.72
CA ALA A 155 -46.89 3.20 -0.68
C ALA A 155 -45.47 3.73 -0.96
N ILE A 156 -45.31 4.56 -1.99
CA ILE A 156 -44.03 5.23 -2.32
C ILE A 156 -43.53 6.07 -1.14
N GLN A 157 -44.39 6.86 -0.49
CA GLN A 157 -44.03 7.61 0.72
C GLN A 157 -43.55 6.66 1.84
N LYS A 158 -44.29 5.57 2.12
CA LYS A 158 -43.88 4.55 3.10
C LYS A 158 -42.58 3.83 2.74
N MET A 159 -42.21 3.75 1.45
CA MET A 159 -40.96 3.16 0.97
C MET A 159 -39.78 4.12 1.05
N LYS A 160 -40.01 5.44 0.93
CA LYS A 160 -39.02 6.51 1.13
C LYS A 160 -38.67 6.77 2.61
N HIS A 161 -38.69 5.73 3.45
CA HIS A 161 -38.17 5.77 4.81
C HIS A 161 -36.98 4.83 4.94
N CYS A 162 -35.86 5.34 5.47
CA CYS A 162 -34.66 4.54 5.74
C CYS A 162 -34.07 4.84 7.11
N ILE A 163 -33.30 3.88 7.65
CA ILE A 163 -32.66 3.99 8.96
C ILE A 163 -31.14 3.98 8.75
N ILE A 164 -30.43 4.99 9.23
CA ILE A 164 -28.96 4.97 9.27
C ILE A 164 -28.45 4.58 10.66
N SER A 165 -27.37 3.81 10.72
CA SER A 165 -26.76 3.32 11.96
C SER A 165 -25.28 2.99 11.76
N ARG A 166 -24.54 2.76 12.85
CA ARG A 166 -23.13 2.37 12.83
C ARG A 166 -22.99 0.88 13.15
N GLU A 167 -22.39 0.11 12.25
CA GLU A 167 -22.13 -1.33 12.43
C GLU A 167 -20.67 -1.63 12.03
N LYS A 168 -19.86 -2.23 12.92
CA LYS A 168 -18.48 -2.69 12.60
C LYS A 168 -17.57 -1.58 12.05
N GLY A 169 -17.72 -0.37 12.60
CA GLY A 169 -17.03 0.85 12.13
C GLY A 169 -17.51 1.42 10.79
N LEU A 170 -18.56 0.84 10.20
CA LEU A 170 -19.14 1.26 8.92
C LEU A 170 -20.51 1.94 9.11
N LEU A 171 -20.85 2.82 8.17
CA LEU A 171 -22.19 3.37 8.04
C LEU A 171 -23.09 2.32 7.39
N LYS A 172 -24.15 1.92 8.10
CA LYS A 172 -25.22 1.04 7.62
C LYS A 172 -26.44 1.89 7.29
N ILE A 173 -27.02 1.68 6.11
CA ILE A 173 -28.30 2.23 5.69
C ILE A 173 -29.25 1.04 5.50
N SER A 174 -30.41 1.05 6.17
CA SER A 174 -31.43 0.01 6.08
C SER A 174 -32.69 0.58 5.41
N PHE A 175 -33.15 -0.07 4.33
CA PHE A 175 -34.29 0.38 3.53
C PHE A 175 -35.52 -0.52 3.70
N ARG A 176 -36.72 0.06 3.61
CA ARG A 176 -37.96 -0.72 3.52
C ARG A 176 -38.04 -1.54 2.22
N MET A 177 -37.52 -1.00 1.13
CA MET A 177 -37.42 -1.63 -0.19
C MET A 177 -36.09 -1.27 -0.84
N MET A 178 -35.48 -2.20 -1.57
CA MET A 178 -34.29 -1.94 -2.36
C MET A 178 -34.71 -1.44 -3.75
N ASP A 179 -34.44 -0.17 -4.04
CA ASP A 179 -34.75 0.47 -5.31
C ASP A 179 -33.45 0.80 -6.08
N ASP A 180 -33.35 0.34 -7.33
CA ASP A 180 -32.15 0.48 -8.15
C ASP A 180 -31.80 1.94 -8.51
N HIS A 181 -32.75 2.91 -8.44
CA HIS A 181 -32.44 4.33 -8.66
C HIS A 181 -31.64 4.90 -7.48
N ILE A 182 -32.17 4.79 -6.26
CA ILE A 182 -31.46 5.29 -5.05
C ILE A 182 -30.14 4.52 -4.84
N LEU A 183 -30.09 3.22 -5.15
CA LEU A 183 -28.85 2.45 -5.07
C LEU A 183 -27.78 2.96 -6.05
N ASN A 184 -28.17 3.43 -7.25
CA ASN A 184 -27.22 4.06 -8.18
C ASN A 184 -26.80 5.46 -7.73
N LYS A 185 -27.71 6.30 -7.22
CA LYS A 185 -27.34 7.61 -6.64
C LYS A 185 -26.37 7.46 -5.45
N LEU A 186 -26.62 6.51 -4.55
CA LEU A 186 -25.73 6.20 -3.43
C LEU A 186 -24.38 5.62 -3.89
N LYS A 187 -24.36 4.82 -4.96
CA LYS A 187 -23.13 4.34 -5.61
C LYS A 187 -22.28 5.49 -6.13
N GLU A 188 -22.90 6.55 -6.67
CA GLU A 188 -22.21 7.77 -7.09
C GLU A 188 -21.70 8.59 -5.90
N ALA A 189 -22.51 8.81 -4.86
CA ALA A 189 -22.09 9.47 -3.61
C ALA A 189 -20.89 8.75 -2.94
N CYS A 190 -20.92 7.42 -2.94
CA CYS A 190 -19.86 6.55 -2.43
C CYS A 190 -18.69 6.36 -3.41
N THR A 191 -18.70 7.03 -4.57
CA THR A 191 -17.62 6.99 -5.56
C THR A 191 -16.65 8.16 -5.37
N ILE A 192 -15.45 7.83 -4.91
CA ILE A 192 -14.43 8.80 -4.60
C ILE A 192 -13.53 9.03 -5.82
N LYS A 193 -13.41 10.30 -6.22
CA LYS A 193 -12.47 10.79 -7.24
C LYS A 193 -11.06 10.90 -6.68
N TYR A 194 -10.07 10.58 -7.50
CA TYR A 194 -8.64 10.83 -7.26
C TYR A 194 -7.93 11.00 -8.59
N PHE A 195 -6.76 11.65 -8.63
CA PHE A 195 -6.07 11.96 -9.89
C PHE A 195 -4.75 11.20 -10.02
N ILE A 196 -4.43 10.79 -11.24
CA ILE A 196 -3.16 10.15 -11.59
C ILE A 196 -2.49 10.95 -12.71
N GLU A 197 -1.25 11.35 -12.48
CA GLU A 197 -0.39 11.98 -13.48
C GLU A 197 -0.11 11.05 -14.67
N LYS A 198 -0.36 11.54 -15.89
CA LYS A 198 -0.15 10.90 -17.18
C LYS A 198 0.68 11.83 -18.07
N PRO A 199 1.92 11.49 -18.43
CA PRO A 199 2.69 12.28 -19.39
C PRO A 199 1.99 12.34 -20.75
N ILE A 200 2.04 13.51 -21.37
CA ILE A 200 1.77 13.76 -22.78
C ILE A 200 3.11 13.80 -23.50
N PHE A 201 3.18 13.10 -24.62
CA PHE A 201 4.32 13.11 -25.53
C PHE A 201 3.85 13.61 -26.90
N ASP A 202 4.75 14.24 -27.65
CA ASP A 202 4.52 14.52 -29.06
C ASP A 202 4.71 13.27 -29.94
N GLU A 203 4.44 13.42 -31.24
CA GLU A 203 4.58 12.35 -32.24
C GLU A 203 6.04 11.86 -32.40
N GLN A 204 7.01 12.61 -31.87
CA GLN A 204 8.43 12.30 -31.89
C GLN A 204 8.88 11.61 -30.58
N GLY A 205 7.97 11.43 -29.62
CA GLY A 205 8.20 10.77 -28.34
C GLY A 205 8.79 11.66 -27.25
N ASN A 206 8.92 12.97 -27.48
CA ASN A 206 9.44 13.89 -26.47
C ASN A 206 8.35 14.24 -25.44
N PHE A 207 8.72 14.33 -24.17
CA PHE A 207 7.80 14.74 -23.11
C PHE A 207 7.48 16.23 -23.23
N GLN A 208 6.19 16.58 -23.40
CA GLN A 208 5.73 17.96 -23.39
C GLN A 208 5.24 18.38 -21.99
N GLU A 209 4.24 17.67 -21.45
CA GLU A 209 3.61 18.03 -20.18
C GLU A 209 3.02 16.82 -19.42
N THR A 210 2.52 17.06 -18.20
CA THR A 210 1.84 16.05 -17.39
C THR A 210 0.35 16.38 -17.25
N GLN A 211 -0.50 15.65 -17.99
CA GLN A 211 -1.95 15.70 -17.87
C GLN A 211 -2.41 14.91 -16.63
N LEU A 212 -3.40 15.41 -15.88
CA LEU A 212 -3.99 14.72 -14.73
C LEU A 212 -5.23 13.94 -15.16
N ILE A 213 -5.17 12.60 -15.14
CA ILE A 213 -6.33 11.73 -15.41
C ILE A 213 -7.14 11.56 -14.12
N GLU A 214 -8.43 11.90 -14.15
CA GLU A 214 -9.37 11.52 -13.09
C GLU A 214 -9.60 10.00 -13.06
N ARG A 215 -9.51 9.41 -11.88
CA ARG A 215 -9.89 8.03 -11.57
C ARG A 215 -10.94 8.02 -10.47
N LYS A 216 -11.72 6.94 -10.43
CA LYS A 216 -12.86 6.76 -9.54
C LYS A 216 -12.79 5.38 -8.90
N PHE A 217 -13.22 5.24 -7.65
CA PHE A 217 -13.56 3.95 -7.05
C PHE A 217 -14.77 4.12 -6.13
N THR A 218 -15.68 3.14 -6.14
CA THR A 218 -16.80 3.08 -5.20
C THR A 218 -16.40 2.33 -3.93
N TYR A 219 -16.79 2.82 -2.76
CA TYR A 219 -16.71 2.07 -1.50
C TYR A 219 -18.10 1.88 -0.92
N MET A 220 -18.79 0.84 -1.40
CA MET A 220 -20.16 0.52 -1.02
C MET A 220 -20.40 -0.98 -1.19
N LYS A 221 -21.06 -1.62 -0.23
CA LYS A 221 -21.52 -3.02 -0.30
C LYS A 221 -23.03 -3.06 -0.15
N ILE A 222 -23.71 -3.88 -0.95
CA ILE A 222 -25.16 -4.05 -0.94
C ILE A 222 -25.50 -5.45 -0.42
N ASN A 223 -26.51 -5.56 0.44
CA ASN A 223 -27.11 -6.82 0.87
C ASN A 223 -28.62 -6.80 0.62
N TYR A 224 -29.03 -7.37 -0.51
CA TYR A 224 -30.43 -7.40 -0.94
C TYR A 224 -31.36 -8.22 -0.01
N LYS A 225 -30.83 -9.16 0.78
CA LYS A 225 -31.64 -9.97 1.72
C LYS A 225 -32.05 -9.18 2.96
N GLU A 226 -31.10 -8.46 3.55
CA GLU A 226 -31.34 -7.58 4.70
C GLU A 226 -31.91 -6.21 4.29
N LYS A 227 -31.93 -5.91 2.98
CA LYS A 227 -32.23 -4.58 2.42
C LYS A 227 -31.29 -3.48 2.95
N THR A 228 -30.00 -3.82 3.07
CA THR A 228 -28.98 -2.93 3.66
C THR A 228 -27.87 -2.53 2.68
N VAL A 229 -27.31 -1.34 2.92
CA VAL A 229 -26.12 -0.81 2.25
C VAL A 229 -25.09 -0.46 3.32
N HIS A 230 -23.85 -0.92 3.16
CA HIS A 230 -22.73 -0.60 4.05
C HIS A 230 -21.68 0.24 3.31
N THR A 231 -21.24 1.34 3.91
CA THR A 231 -20.21 2.25 3.40
C THR A 231 -19.37 2.84 4.54
N SER A 232 -18.42 3.74 4.24
CA SER A 232 -17.55 4.36 5.25
C SER A 232 -18.28 5.45 6.04
N MET A 233 -18.02 5.52 7.35
CA MET A 233 -18.32 6.71 8.18
C MET A 233 -17.64 8.00 7.67
N GLY A 234 -16.66 7.88 6.76
CA GLY A 234 -16.08 9.01 6.02
C GLY A 234 -17.01 9.63 4.98
N LEU A 235 -18.09 8.95 4.57
CA LEU A 235 -18.97 9.35 3.48
C LEU A 235 -20.38 9.77 3.92
N ILE A 236 -20.66 9.80 5.24
CA ILE A 236 -22.00 10.05 5.81
C ILE A 236 -22.66 11.33 5.30
N ASP A 237 -21.91 12.42 5.14
CA ASP A 237 -22.45 13.71 4.69
C ASP A 237 -23.02 13.62 3.26
N LYS A 238 -22.34 12.87 2.38
CA LYS A 238 -22.76 12.63 0.99
C LYS A 238 -23.94 11.67 0.89
N VAL A 239 -23.99 10.69 1.79
CA VAL A 239 -25.12 9.75 1.89
C VAL A 239 -26.38 10.48 2.36
N LEU A 240 -26.28 11.29 3.41
CA LEU A 240 -27.38 12.12 3.92
C LEU A 240 -27.87 13.11 2.87
N HIS A 241 -26.95 13.79 2.16
CA HIS A 241 -27.28 14.70 1.08
C HIS A 241 -28.11 14.03 -0.02
N VAL A 242 -27.65 12.89 -0.55
CA VAL A 242 -28.38 12.15 -1.60
C VAL A 242 -29.72 11.58 -1.10
N LEU A 243 -29.78 11.06 0.12
CA LEU A 243 -31.06 10.62 0.71
C LEU A 243 -32.06 11.78 0.80
N SER A 244 -31.60 12.96 1.23
CA SER A 244 -32.44 14.16 1.31
C SER A 244 -32.86 14.70 -0.06
N GLU A 245 -31.98 14.67 -1.07
CA GLU A 245 -32.33 15.09 -2.45
C GLU A 245 -33.35 14.16 -3.09
N GLU A 246 -33.23 12.85 -2.87
CA GLU A 246 -34.20 11.85 -3.31
C GLU A 246 -35.48 11.83 -2.45
N GLY A 247 -35.59 12.70 -1.44
CA GLY A 247 -36.78 12.85 -0.60
C GLY A 247 -37.04 11.67 0.33
N PHE A 248 -35.99 11.04 0.86
CA PHE A 248 -36.10 10.04 1.92
C PHE A 248 -36.23 10.71 3.29
N GLU A 249 -37.16 10.20 4.10
CA GLU A 249 -37.15 10.38 5.54
C GLU A 249 -36.06 9.48 6.13
N VAL A 250 -35.14 10.06 6.90
CA VAL A 250 -33.94 9.37 7.41
C VAL A 250 -33.96 9.33 8.94
N GLU A 251 -34.29 8.16 9.48
CA GLU A 251 -34.20 7.91 10.93
C GLU A 251 -32.72 7.71 11.31
N ASN A 252 -32.15 8.66 12.06
CA ASN A 252 -30.74 8.62 12.45
C ASN A 252 -30.52 7.87 13.78
N LYS A 253 -29.97 6.65 13.69
CA LYS A 253 -29.52 5.81 14.80
C LYS A 253 -28.00 5.60 14.78
N VAL A 254 -27.25 6.61 14.35
CA VAL A 254 -25.79 6.68 14.53
C VAL A 254 -25.51 7.24 15.93
N GLU A 255 -25.37 6.34 16.90
CA GLU A 255 -25.01 6.69 18.28
C GLU A 255 -23.53 7.14 18.37
N GLU A 256 -23.27 8.19 19.16
CA GLU A 256 -21.91 8.61 19.52
C GLU A 256 -21.36 7.76 20.66
N LEU A 257 -20.07 7.42 20.63
CA LEU A 257 -19.39 6.84 21.80
C LEU A 257 -19.50 7.74 23.03
N SER A 258 -19.43 7.11 24.20
CA SER A 258 -19.47 7.79 25.51
C SER A 258 -18.26 8.68 25.76
N ASP A 259 -18.44 9.71 26.59
CA ASP A 259 -17.41 10.65 26.97
C ASP A 259 -16.28 9.98 27.78
N ILE A 260 -15.05 10.43 27.56
CA ILE A 260 -13.87 9.87 28.21
C ILE A 260 -13.74 10.37 29.65
N ASN A 261 -13.65 9.45 30.60
CA ASN A 261 -13.35 9.78 32.00
C ASN A 261 -11.84 10.07 32.18
N ILE A 262 -11.37 11.18 31.59
CA ILE A 262 -10.01 11.69 31.70
C ILE A 262 -10.08 13.16 32.12
N ASN A 263 -9.41 13.51 33.22
CA ASN A 263 -9.32 14.88 33.70
C ASN A 263 -8.42 15.71 32.74
N ILE A 264 -9.06 16.49 31.87
CA ILE A 264 -8.42 17.40 30.92
C ILE A 264 -8.36 18.80 31.53
N LYS A 265 -7.15 19.36 31.62
CA LYS A 265 -6.87 20.72 32.09
C LYS A 265 -6.20 21.52 30.97
N PRO A 266 -6.97 22.26 30.15
CA PRO A 266 -6.39 23.04 29.06
C PRO A 266 -5.56 24.20 29.62
N SER A 267 -4.29 24.29 29.20
CA SER A 267 -3.34 25.36 29.59
C SER A 267 -2.92 26.23 28.41
N PHE A 268 -3.87 26.48 27.49
CA PHE A 268 -3.69 27.28 26.29
C PHE A 268 -5.00 28.02 25.95
N THR A 269 -4.88 29.06 25.13
CA THR A 269 -6.00 29.79 24.52
C THR A 269 -5.78 29.80 23.02
N LEU A 270 -6.84 29.61 22.21
CA LEU A 270 -6.73 29.72 20.76
C LEU A 270 -6.52 31.18 20.33
N LEU A 271 -5.59 31.39 19.41
CA LEU A 271 -5.44 32.66 18.68
C LEU A 271 -6.64 32.89 17.75
N PRO A 272 -6.96 34.13 17.32
CA PRO A 272 -8.21 34.44 16.59
C PRO A 272 -8.43 33.58 15.34
N HIS A 273 -7.39 33.32 14.55
CA HIS A 273 -7.46 32.46 13.36
C HIS A 273 -7.64 30.97 13.68
N GLN A 274 -7.06 30.50 14.80
CA GLN A 274 -7.28 29.15 15.30
C GLN A 274 -8.69 28.99 15.85
N LYS A 275 -9.21 30.00 16.55
CA LYS A 275 -10.59 30.04 17.05
C LYS A 275 -11.57 29.98 15.87
N TYR A 276 -11.40 30.83 14.87
CA TYR A 276 -12.19 30.82 13.64
C TYR A 276 -12.15 29.46 12.91
N ALA A 277 -10.96 28.88 12.72
CA ALA A 277 -10.80 27.58 12.08
C ALA A 277 -11.40 26.42 12.91
N TYR A 278 -11.27 26.50 14.24
CA TYR A 278 -11.91 25.57 15.16
C TYR A 278 -13.45 25.68 15.09
N GLU A 279 -14.02 26.89 15.12
CA GLU A 279 -15.46 27.13 15.09
C GLU A 279 -16.09 26.73 13.77
N LYS A 280 -15.44 27.04 12.63
CA LYS A 280 -15.85 26.56 11.31
C LYS A 280 -15.91 25.03 11.25
N TRP A 281 -14.92 24.34 11.83
CA TRP A 281 -14.92 22.88 11.94
C TRP A 281 -15.94 22.35 12.94
N PHE A 282 -16.10 22.98 14.10
CA PHE A 282 -16.97 22.49 15.19
C PHE A 282 -18.46 22.51 14.82
N LYS A 283 -18.89 23.41 13.92
CA LYS A 283 -20.27 23.39 13.36
C LYS A 283 -20.63 22.03 12.75
N ASN A 284 -19.71 21.41 12.00
CA ASN A 284 -19.96 20.15 11.29
C ASN A 284 -19.22 18.95 11.91
N LYS A 285 -18.28 19.22 12.84
CA LYS A 285 -17.33 18.28 13.49
C LYS A 285 -16.51 17.43 12.49
N ARG A 286 -16.50 17.85 11.22
CA ARG A 286 -15.97 17.16 10.04
C ARG A 286 -15.42 18.22 9.09
N GLY A 287 -14.16 18.09 8.67
CA GLY A 287 -13.53 19.02 7.74
C GLY A 287 -12.00 18.89 7.65
N THR A 288 -11.47 19.51 6.60
CA THR A 288 -10.03 19.73 6.40
C THR A 288 -9.67 21.17 6.73
N ILE A 289 -8.62 21.35 7.54
CA ILE A 289 -8.08 22.64 7.97
C ILE A 289 -6.65 22.75 7.44
N ALA A 290 -6.46 23.67 6.48
CA ALA A 290 -5.14 24.04 6.01
C ALA A 290 -4.72 25.36 6.64
N ILE A 291 -3.57 25.33 7.30
CA ILE A 291 -2.94 26.51 7.88
C ILE A 291 -1.45 26.36 7.62
N PHE A 292 -0.81 27.46 7.26
CA PHE A 292 0.63 27.54 7.01
C PHE A 292 1.50 26.95 8.16
N THR A 293 2.79 26.77 7.89
CA THR A 293 3.74 26.36 8.93
C THR A 293 3.75 27.38 10.08
N ARG A 294 3.95 26.90 11.32
CA ARG A 294 3.77 27.63 12.60
C ARG A 294 2.38 28.17 12.97
N GLY A 295 1.38 28.20 12.09
CA GLY A 295 0.04 28.70 12.45
C GLY A 295 -0.73 27.93 13.55
N GLY A 296 -0.18 26.82 14.06
CA GLY A 296 -0.61 26.19 15.32
C GLY A 296 -1.68 25.10 15.20
N LYS A 297 -1.73 24.39 14.06
CA LYS A 297 -2.71 23.32 13.76
C LYS A 297 -3.02 22.35 14.92
N SER A 298 -2.01 21.87 15.65
CA SER A 298 -2.21 20.95 16.77
C SER A 298 -3.06 21.53 17.91
N PHE A 299 -3.08 22.85 18.11
CA PHE A 299 -3.92 23.50 19.14
C PHE A 299 -5.42 23.45 18.79
N ILE A 300 -5.77 23.53 17.50
CA ILE A 300 -7.16 23.42 17.02
C ILE A 300 -7.70 22.01 17.30
N ALA A 301 -6.90 20.98 16.98
CA ALA A 301 -7.21 19.60 17.30
C ALA A 301 -7.23 19.33 18.82
N MET A 302 -6.36 19.96 19.61
CA MET A 302 -6.45 19.89 21.08
C MET A 302 -7.74 20.56 21.61
N GLN A 303 -8.21 21.66 21.03
CA GLN A 303 -9.50 22.25 21.39
C GLN A 303 -10.67 21.31 21.07
N ALA A 304 -10.61 20.59 19.94
CA ALA A 304 -11.58 19.54 19.62
C ALA A 304 -11.62 18.45 20.69
N ILE A 305 -10.45 17.96 21.16
CA ILE A 305 -10.37 16.99 22.26
C ILE A 305 -10.96 17.55 23.56
N VAL A 306 -10.65 18.80 23.93
CA VAL A 306 -11.16 19.46 25.15
C VAL A 306 -12.69 19.59 25.13
N ASN A 307 -13.26 20.03 24.01
CA ASN A 307 -14.67 20.38 23.92
C ASN A 307 -15.57 19.18 23.63
N LEU A 308 -15.11 18.21 22.83
CA LEU A 308 -15.89 17.01 22.50
C LEU A 308 -15.76 15.91 23.56
N LYS A 309 -14.62 15.82 24.26
CA LYS A 309 -14.33 14.78 25.27
C LYS A 309 -14.57 13.33 24.79
N LYS A 310 -14.56 13.08 23.48
CA LYS A 310 -14.80 11.75 22.92
C LYS A 310 -13.51 10.93 22.75
N PRO A 311 -13.60 9.59 22.66
CA PRO A 311 -12.47 8.74 22.29
C PRO A 311 -11.81 9.23 21.01
N THR A 312 -10.51 9.51 21.06
CA THR A 312 -9.76 10.20 20.01
C THR A 312 -8.52 9.41 19.54
N ILE A 313 -8.37 9.25 18.22
CA ILE A 313 -7.12 8.80 17.60
C ILE A 313 -6.45 9.92 16.80
N ILE A 314 -5.13 10.05 16.97
CA ILE A 314 -4.27 10.99 16.24
C ILE A 314 -3.32 10.16 15.35
N LEU A 315 -3.44 10.30 14.03
CA LEU A 315 -2.71 9.53 13.03
C LEU A 315 -1.56 10.36 12.44
N VAL A 316 -0.34 9.81 12.43
CA VAL A 316 0.91 10.47 12.02
C VAL A 316 1.85 9.62 11.14
N THR A 317 2.72 10.24 10.36
CA THR A 317 3.79 9.56 9.58
C THR A 317 4.85 8.92 10.44
N THR A 318 5.40 9.72 11.36
CA THR A 318 6.67 9.43 12.00
C THR A 318 6.50 9.25 13.50
N ARG A 319 7.45 8.54 14.10
CA ARG A 319 7.59 8.45 15.54
C ARG A 319 7.85 9.81 16.17
N GLU A 320 8.59 10.66 15.50
CA GLU A 320 8.99 11.99 15.96
C GLU A 320 7.76 12.89 16.11
N LEU A 321 6.85 12.86 15.13
CA LEU A 321 5.52 13.47 15.25
C LEU A 321 4.70 12.83 16.39
N ALA A 322 4.70 11.50 16.51
CA ALA A 322 3.96 10.81 17.56
C ALA A 322 4.44 11.19 18.98
N ALA A 323 5.75 11.36 19.16
CA ALA A 323 6.37 11.81 20.40
C ALA A 323 6.04 13.28 20.71
N THR A 324 6.06 14.15 19.70
CA THR A 324 5.63 15.56 19.82
C THR A 324 4.15 15.65 20.23
N TRP A 325 3.27 14.85 19.63
CA TRP A 325 1.85 14.80 20.01
C TRP A 325 1.61 14.33 21.45
N LYS A 326 2.28 13.25 21.91
CA LYS A 326 2.21 12.83 23.32
C LYS A 326 2.62 13.94 24.28
N ASN A 327 3.71 14.65 23.98
CA ASN A 327 4.20 15.78 24.78
C ASN A 327 3.20 16.94 24.81
N TYR A 328 2.55 17.26 23.69
CA TYR A 328 1.49 18.29 23.63
C TYR A 328 0.27 17.91 24.48
N LEU A 329 -0.21 16.66 24.40
CA LEU A 329 -1.32 16.17 25.23
C LEU A 329 -0.97 16.22 26.74
N GLN A 330 0.26 15.89 27.11
CA GLN A 330 0.74 16.01 28.50
C GLN A 330 0.82 17.47 28.96
N LYS A 331 1.48 18.33 28.18
CA LYS A 331 1.80 19.71 28.56
C LYS A 331 0.58 20.64 28.53
N TYR A 332 -0.21 20.58 27.46
CA TYR A 332 -1.27 21.55 27.17
C TYR A 332 -2.67 21.08 27.57
N LEU A 333 -2.88 19.77 27.76
CA LEU A 333 -4.15 19.21 28.28
C LEU A 333 -4.03 18.61 29.68
N GLY A 334 -2.84 18.62 30.30
CA GLY A 334 -2.61 18.07 31.64
C GLY A 334 -2.75 16.55 31.77
N ILE A 335 -2.85 15.83 30.65
CA ILE A 335 -3.16 14.39 30.63
C ILE A 335 -1.92 13.60 31.08
N LYS A 336 -2.03 12.89 32.21
CA LYS A 336 -0.93 12.04 32.72
C LYS A 336 -0.56 10.98 31.67
N ALA A 337 0.74 10.71 31.52
CA ALA A 337 1.29 9.77 30.54
C ALA A 337 0.56 8.40 30.47
N GLY A 338 0.13 7.88 31.62
CA GLY A 338 -0.56 6.59 31.72
C GLY A 338 -1.91 6.50 31.01
N TYR A 339 -2.55 7.62 30.64
CA TYR A 339 -3.83 7.63 29.92
C TYR A 339 -3.68 7.76 28.39
N ILE A 340 -2.47 8.03 27.89
CA ILE A 340 -2.22 8.22 26.46
C ILE A 340 -1.76 6.90 25.83
N GLY A 341 -2.49 6.46 24.82
CA GLY A 341 -2.19 5.27 24.01
C GLY A 341 -1.08 5.52 22.97
N TYR A 342 -0.47 4.43 22.51
CA TYR A 342 0.48 4.44 21.41
C TYR A 342 0.32 3.21 20.51
N LEU A 343 0.30 3.45 19.20
CA LEU A 343 0.25 2.41 18.17
C LEU A 343 1.36 2.67 17.14
N GLY A 344 2.56 2.15 17.42
CA GLY A 344 3.77 2.41 16.62
C GLY A 344 4.97 1.59 17.12
N GLU A 345 5.96 1.37 16.26
CA GLU A 345 7.20 0.61 16.60
C GLU A 345 6.95 -0.80 17.18
N GLY A 346 5.82 -1.43 16.83
CA GLY A 346 5.40 -2.72 17.38
C GLY A 346 4.71 -2.64 18.76
N ILE A 347 4.67 -1.48 19.39
CA ILE A 347 3.88 -1.22 20.60
C ILE A 347 2.39 -1.12 20.20
N LYS A 348 1.56 -1.98 20.78
CA LYS A 348 0.09 -1.97 20.67
C LYS A 348 -0.51 -1.63 22.04
N ASN A 349 -0.69 -0.34 22.31
CA ASN A 349 -1.27 0.19 23.55
C ASN A 349 -2.43 1.14 23.19
N VAL A 350 -3.63 0.60 22.97
CA VAL A 350 -4.84 1.37 22.62
C VAL A 350 -5.48 1.90 23.90
N LYS A 351 -5.82 3.19 23.93
CA LYS A 351 -6.49 3.91 25.04
C LYS A 351 -7.43 4.99 24.49
N PRO A 352 -8.38 5.53 25.29
CA PRO A 352 -9.36 6.51 24.80
C PRO A 352 -8.77 7.79 24.18
N ILE A 353 -7.50 8.14 24.45
CA ILE A 353 -6.73 9.04 23.58
C ILE A 353 -5.48 8.31 23.11
N THR A 354 -5.35 8.02 21.82
CA THR A 354 -4.23 7.26 21.24
C THR A 354 -3.52 8.03 20.12
N VAL A 355 -2.19 7.99 20.12
CA VAL A 355 -1.37 8.48 19.01
C VAL A 355 -0.84 7.28 18.21
N ALA A 356 -1.03 7.27 16.89
CA ALA A 356 -0.82 6.11 16.03
C ALA A 356 -0.03 6.45 14.75
N ILE A 357 0.93 5.60 14.38
CA ILE A 357 1.64 5.72 13.10
C ILE A 357 0.80 5.06 12.01
N TYR A 358 0.57 5.72 10.86
CA TYR A 358 -0.32 5.23 9.78
C TYR A 358 -0.10 3.76 9.37
N ASN A 359 1.16 3.34 9.17
CA ASN A 359 1.48 1.94 8.81
C ASN A 359 1.10 0.95 9.93
N SER A 360 1.16 1.37 11.21
CA SER A 360 0.69 0.56 12.34
C SER A 360 -0.84 0.61 12.49
N ALA A 361 -1.47 1.74 12.21
CA ALA A 361 -2.93 1.87 12.23
C ALA A 361 -3.60 0.95 11.20
N VAL A 362 -3.09 0.86 9.96
CA VAL A 362 -3.60 -0.13 8.98
C VAL A 362 -3.44 -1.56 9.49
N LYS A 363 -2.26 -1.92 10.03
CA LYS A 363 -1.96 -3.28 10.49
C LYS A 363 -2.91 -3.76 11.60
N TYR A 364 -3.44 -2.85 12.41
CA TYR A 364 -4.31 -3.15 13.54
C TYR A 364 -5.71 -2.56 13.38
N ILE A 365 -6.15 -2.24 12.15
CA ILE A 365 -7.39 -1.51 11.88
C ILE A 365 -8.63 -2.18 12.48
N GLU A 366 -8.70 -3.52 12.42
CA GLU A 366 -9.75 -4.36 13.01
C GLU A 366 -9.84 -4.25 14.54
N HIS A 367 -8.81 -3.73 15.21
CA HIS A 367 -8.78 -3.49 16.67
C HIS A 367 -8.92 -2.00 17.05
N ILE A 368 -9.12 -1.10 16.09
CA ILE A 368 -9.27 0.35 16.34
C ILE A 368 -10.45 0.97 15.58
N GLN A 369 -11.08 0.22 14.66
CA GLN A 369 -12.19 0.69 13.82
C GLN A 369 -13.41 1.16 14.63
N GLU A 370 -13.63 0.67 15.85
CA GLU A 370 -14.80 1.00 16.66
C GLU A 370 -14.48 1.75 17.96
N GLU A 371 -13.19 1.91 18.28
CA GLU A 371 -12.68 2.46 19.54
C GLU A 371 -12.69 4.00 19.61
N PHE A 372 -12.94 4.68 18.49
CA PHE A 372 -12.68 6.12 18.33
C PHE A 372 -13.84 6.86 17.65
N GLU A 373 -14.24 7.99 18.22
CA GLU A 373 -15.25 8.90 17.68
C GLU A 373 -14.62 10.07 16.91
N LEU A 374 -13.47 10.56 17.40
CA LEU A 374 -12.70 11.63 16.79
C LEU A 374 -11.43 11.08 16.15
N ALA A 375 -11.25 11.36 14.86
CA ALA A 375 -10.04 11.04 14.11
C ALA A 375 -9.33 12.32 13.63
N ILE A 376 -8.10 12.52 14.11
CA ILE A 376 -7.21 13.61 13.69
C ILE A 376 -6.16 13.03 12.76
N PHE A 377 -6.10 13.54 11.52
CA PHE A 377 -5.19 13.09 10.46
C PHE A 377 -4.12 14.16 10.21
N ASP A 378 -2.86 13.84 10.50
CA ASP A 378 -1.70 14.74 10.44
C ASP A 378 -0.56 14.01 9.69
N GLU A 379 0.00 14.55 8.60
CA GLU A 379 1.27 14.08 7.95
C GLU A 379 1.40 12.59 7.44
N CYS A 380 1.68 12.32 6.14
CA CYS A 380 1.61 10.95 5.49
C CYS A 380 2.89 10.54 4.63
N LEU A 381 3.34 9.24 4.54
CA LEU A 381 4.22 8.50 3.49
C LEU A 381 5.57 7.63 3.85
N THR A 382 6.26 6.90 2.89
CA THR A 382 7.58 6.05 2.82
C THR A 382 7.81 4.47 3.12
N PRO A 383 8.22 3.51 2.18
CA PRO A 383 8.15 1.37 2.67
C PRO A 383 9.43 0.43 2.67
N ASP A 384 9.57 -0.58 1.76
CA ASP A 384 10.13 -1.93 2.15
C ASP A 384 11.08 -2.82 1.22
N THR A 385 11.15 -2.75 -0.12
CA THR A 385 11.78 -3.82 -1.03
C THR A 385 13.36 -3.80 -1.17
N LEU A 386 14.08 -4.63 -1.97
CA LEU A 386 15.58 -4.72 -2.02
C LEU A 386 16.30 -4.45 -3.39
N ILE A 387 17.50 -3.84 -3.35
CA ILE A 387 18.36 -3.43 -4.50
C ILE A 387 19.86 -3.75 -4.28
N VAL A 388 20.62 -4.00 -5.37
CA VAL A 388 22.08 -4.23 -5.36
C VAL A 388 22.88 -2.97 -5.70
N LEU A 389 23.90 -2.67 -4.90
CA LEU A 389 24.79 -1.52 -5.02
C LEU A 389 26.01 -1.81 -5.92
N SER A 390 26.63 -0.77 -6.47
CA SER A 390 27.77 -0.87 -7.40
C SER A 390 29.04 -1.46 -6.77
N ASP A 391 29.18 -1.36 -5.45
CA ASP A 391 30.25 -1.96 -4.63
C ASP A 391 29.89 -3.37 -4.11
N GLY A 392 28.74 -3.91 -4.52
CA GLY A 392 28.27 -5.22 -4.11
C GLY A 392 27.51 -5.25 -2.79
N GLY A 393 27.25 -4.11 -2.16
CA GLY A 393 26.31 -4.02 -1.05
C GLY A 393 24.87 -4.31 -1.49
N VAL A 394 23.96 -4.43 -0.52
CA VAL A 394 22.52 -4.44 -0.76
C VAL A 394 21.85 -3.51 0.24
N LYS A 395 20.89 -2.73 -0.24
CA LYS A 395 20.03 -1.87 0.60
C LYS A 395 18.60 -2.02 0.15
N THR A 396 17.65 -1.76 1.04
CA THR A 396 16.27 -1.65 0.62
C THR A 396 16.12 -0.49 -0.34
N ILE A 397 15.18 -0.61 -1.27
CA ILE A 397 14.75 0.46 -2.17
C ILE A 397 14.18 1.66 -1.38
N LYS A 398 13.74 1.44 -0.11
CA LYS A 398 13.53 2.50 0.87
C LYS A 398 14.84 3.10 1.34
N GLU A 399 15.74 2.31 1.91
CA GLU A 399 17.03 2.81 2.39
C GLU A 399 17.77 3.58 1.28
N ILE A 400 17.79 3.11 0.04
CA ILE A 400 18.38 3.84 -1.09
C ILE A 400 17.69 5.19 -1.31
N VAL A 401 16.36 5.25 -1.34
CA VAL A 401 15.67 6.54 -1.46
C VAL A 401 15.85 7.42 -0.24
N ASP A 402 15.87 6.87 0.97
CA ASP A 402 16.08 7.64 2.18
C ASP A 402 17.53 8.14 2.26
N GLU A 403 18.49 7.40 1.72
CA GLU A 403 19.87 7.82 1.45
C GLU A 403 19.92 8.92 0.37
N LEU A 404 19.12 8.82 -0.70
CA LEU A 404 19.00 9.85 -1.75
C LEU A 404 18.16 11.08 -1.34
N LYS A 405 17.27 10.95 -0.34
CA LYS A 405 16.56 12.05 0.34
C LYS A 405 17.50 12.74 1.34
N LYS A 406 18.38 11.98 2.03
CA LYS A 406 19.61 12.50 2.66
C LYS A 406 20.65 12.96 1.61
N GLY A 407 20.42 12.67 0.34
CA GLY A 407 21.24 12.99 -0.84
C GLY A 407 22.61 12.31 -0.92
N ASN A 408 22.89 11.36 -0.03
CA ASN A 408 24.11 10.54 -0.05
C ASN A 408 24.26 9.87 -1.42
N PHE A 409 25.50 9.70 -1.88
CA PHE A 409 25.73 9.01 -3.15
C PHE A 409 25.40 7.53 -3.01
N VAL A 410 24.47 7.04 -3.84
CA VAL A 410 24.18 5.61 -3.96
C VAL A 410 24.49 5.19 -5.40
N GLY A 411 25.60 4.47 -5.56
CA GLY A 411 25.93 3.77 -6.80
C GLY A 411 25.22 2.43 -6.85
N LEU A 412 24.63 2.11 -8.00
CA LEU A 412 23.86 0.90 -8.25
C LEU A 412 24.59 -0.02 -9.20
N TYR A 413 24.46 -1.34 -9.01
CA TYR A 413 24.92 -2.26 -10.03
C TYR A 413 24.04 -2.16 -11.27
N CYS A 414 24.68 -2.10 -12.44
CA CYS A 414 24.13 -1.71 -13.75
C CYS A 414 23.56 -0.28 -13.85
N GLY A 415 23.02 0.31 -12.77
CA GLY A 415 22.31 1.60 -12.76
C GLY A 415 23.16 2.87 -12.80
N GLY A 416 24.46 2.75 -12.53
CA GLY A 416 25.31 3.92 -12.28
C GLY A 416 24.86 4.67 -11.02
N SER A 417 24.82 6.00 -11.08
CA SER A 417 24.38 6.84 -9.95
C SER A 417 22.86 6.90 -9.84
N ALA A 418 22.31 6.60 -8.67
CA ALA A 418 20.90 6.85 -8.37
C ALA A 418 20.66 8.35 -8.03
N SER A 419 19.46 8.85 -8.34
CA SER A 419 19.05 10.24 -8.14
C SER A 419 17.52 10.36 -8.15
N ASN A 420 16.96 11.55 -7.89
CA ASN A 420 15.50 11.83 -8.03
C ASN A 420 14.57 10.73 -7.44
N PRO A 421 14.56 10.51 -6.11
CA PRO A 421 13.63 9.55 -5.51
C PRO A 421 12.16 9.89 -5.77
N ILE A 422 11.29 8.91 -6.07
CA ILE A 422 9.86 9.13 -6.43
C ILE A 422 8.88 8.23 -5.65
N GLU A 423 7.69 8.76 -5.39
CA GLU A 423 6.66 8.33 -4.43
C GLU A 423 5.26 8.28 -5.07
N LYS A 424 4.65 7.09 -5.28
CA LYS A 424 3.39 6.93 -6.05
C LYS A 424 2.65 5.59 -5.89
N GLU A 425 1.34 5.66 -5.99
CA GLU A 425 0.38 4.57 -5.86
C GLU A 425 0.33 3.57 -7.02
N VAL A 426 0.03 2.30 -6.70
CA VAL A 426 -0.49 1.28 -7.63
C VAL A 426 -1.76 0.63 -7.08
N SER A 427 -2.71 0.32 -7.96
CA SER A 427 -3.97 -0.36 -7.63
C SER A 427 -3.89 -1.89 -7.78
N GLU A 428 -2.91 -2.36 -8.55
CA GLU A 428 -2.63 -3.76 -8.86
C GLU A 428 -1.11 -3.94 -8.89
N ILE A 429 -0.61 -5.00 -8.27
CA ILE A 429 0.80 -5.44 -8.38
C ILE A 429 0.85 -6.69 -9.25
N TYR A 430 1.81 -6.68 -10.19
CA TYR A 430 2.22 -7.85 -10.92
C TYR A 430 3.29 -8.56 -10.09
N GLU A 431 2.92 -9.71 -9.52
CA GLU A 431 3.86 -10.65 -8.90
C GLU A 431 4.32 -11.63 -9.98
N ILE A 432 5.56 -11.45 -10.42
CA ILE A 432 6.20 -12.22 -11.48
C ILE A 432 7.12 -13.23 -10.80
N THR A 433 6.81 -14.52 -10.96
CA THR A 433 7.59 -15.63 -10.41
C THR A 433 8.45 -16.25 -11.50
N THR A 434 9.76 -16.32 -11.27
CA THR A 434 10.72 -17.00 -12.15
C THR A 434 11.39 -18.18 -11.44
N ASP A 435 12.14 -18.99 -12.20
CA ASP A 435 13.09 -19.97 -11.64
C ASP A 435 14.27 -19.36 -10.85
N PHE A 436 14.42 -18.04 -10.81
CA PHE A 436 15.28 -17.36 -9.85
C PHE A 436 14.49 -16.91 -8.61
N GLY A 437 13.31 -16.29 -8.78
CA GLY A 437 12.49 -15.91 -7.63
C GLY A 437 11.35 -14.95 -7.97
N ILE A 438 10.89 -14.20 -6.96
CA ILE A 438 9.68 -13.39 -7.06
C ILE A 438 10.01 -11.90 -7.14
N LEU A 439 9.53 -11.23 -8.19
CA LEU A 439 9.59 -9.78 -8.40
C LEU A 439 8.17 -9.19 -8.33
N ARG A 440 7.98 -8.13 -7.53
CA ARG A 440 6.69 -7.40 -7.43
C ARG A 440 6.83 -6.03 -8.08
N ALA A 441 5.97 -5.74 -9.04
CA ALA A 441 6.08 -4.58 -9.93
C ALA A 441 4.72 -3.93 -10.21
N SER A 442 4.70 -2.69 -10.71
CA SER A 442 3.45 -2.08 -11.24
C SER A 442 3.12 -2.64 -12.62
N SER A 443 1.85 -2.54 -13.06
CA SER A 443 1.45 -2.95 -14.42
C SER A 443 2.30 -2.29 -15.52
N LYS A 444 2.62 -0.99 -15.36
CA LYS A 444 3.47 -0.20 -16.27
C LYS A 444 4.94 -0.11 -15.83
N HIS A 445 5.40 -1.04 -15.00
CA HIS A 445 6.82 -1.19 -14.68
C HIS A 445 7.53 -1.87 -15.84
N ILE A 446 8.73 -1.41 -16.22
CA ILE A 446 9.48 -1.92 -17.36
C ILE A 446 10.50 -2.97 -16.91
N HIS A 447 10.57 -4.07 -17.66
CA HIS A 447 11.59 -5.11 -17.50
C HIS A 447 12.36 -5.27 -18.81
N MET A 448 13.63 -5.67 -18.72
CA MET A 448 14.45 -6.01 -19.88
C MET A 448 14.29 -7.51 -20.15
N VAL A 449 13.62 -7.86 -21.25
CA VAL A 449 13.07 -9.22 -21.47
C VAL A 449 13.47 -9.77 -22.83
N ILE A 450 13.62 -11.08 -22.90
CA ILE A 450 13.73 -11.84 -24.15
C ILE A 450 12.42 -12.63 -24.33
N LYS A 451 11.63 -12.26 -25.35
CA LYS A 451 10.39 -12.95 -25.70
C LYS A 451 10.62 -14.36 -26.20
N ARG A 452 9.85 -15.34 -25.69
CA ARG A 452 9.94 -16.76 -26.08
C ARG A 452 9.65 -17.00 -27.57
N SER A 453 8.79 -16.18 -28.18
CA SER A 453 8.28 -16.34 -29.54
C SER A 453 9.27 -15.99 -30.67
N LYS A 454 10.43 -15.38 -30.36
CA LYS A 454 11.43 -15.05 -31.38
C LYS A 454 12.21 -16.30 -31.80
N LYS A 455 12.42 -16.47 -33.11
CA LYS A 455 13.17 -17.60 -33.76
C LYS A 455 14.65 -17.76 -33.33
N ALA A 456 15.11 -17.05 -32.30
CA ALA A 456 16.49 -17.05 -31.81
C ALA A 456 16.93 -18.38 -31.16
N PHE A 457 15.97 -19.18 -30.65
CA PHE A 457 16.23 -20.50 -30.09
C PHE A 457 16.05 -21.64 -31.12
N SER A 458 15.44 -21.37 -32.28
CA SER A 458 15.24 -22.34 -33.36
C SER A 458 16.36 -22.26 -34.40
N GLY A 459 17.48 -22.97 -34.13
CA GLY A 459 18.51 -23.26 -35.15
C GLY A 459 19.85 -22.51 -35.00
N SER A 460 20.77 -23.13 -34.27
CA SER A 460 22.20 -23.29 -34.63
C SER A 460 23.06 -22.11 -35.14
N ARG A 461 22.68 -20.83 -34.96
CA ARG A 461 23.51 -19.66 -35.35
C ARG A 461 23.69 -18.62 -34.24
N LYS A 462 24.83 -18.71 -33.54
CA LYS A 462 25.50 -17.70 -32.66
C LYS A 462 24.58 -16.85 -31.74
N PRO A 463 24.52 -17.12 -30.42
CA PRO A 463 23.61 -16.42 -29.49
C PRO A 463 23.94 -14.93 -29.21
N ASN A 464 25.01 -14.36 -29.79
CA ASN A 464 25.42 -12.97 -29.54
C ASN A 464 24.49 -11.90 -30.16
N ARG A 465 23.32 -12.27 -30.69
CA ARG A 465 22.28 -11.35 -31.20
C ARG A 465 20.86 -11.77 -30.80
N ILE A 466 20.67 -12.32 -29.61
CA ILE A 466 19.33 -12.43 -29.01
C ILE A 466 18.91 -11.01 -28.57
N PRO A 467 17.83 -10.42 -29.13
CA PRO A 467 17.46 -9.05 -28.82
C PRO A 467 16.75 -8.97 -27.47
N VAL A 468 17.35 -8.22 -26.55
CA VAL A 468 16.75 -7.83 -25.26
C VAL A 468 15.97 -6.53 -25.48
N GLU A 469 14.69 -6.52 -25.17
CA GLU A 469 13.80 -5.37 -25.39
C GLU A 469 13.03 -5.01 -24.11
N PRO A 470 12.63 -3.73 -23.94
CA PRO A 470 11.84 -3.29 -22.79
C PRO A 470 10.36 -3.68 -22.97
N TYR A 471 9.81 -4.40 -21.98
CA TYR A 471 8.38 -4.73 -21.92
C TYR A 471 7.78 -4.30 -20.58
N TYR A 472 6.53 -3.81 -20.60
CA TYR A 472 5.78 -3.54 -19.38
C TYR A 472 5.34 -4.84 -18.71
N SER A 473 5.17 -4.87 -17.38
CA SER A 473 4.70 -6.05 -16.64
C SER A 473 3.40 -6.65 -17.19
N PHE A 474 2.50 -5.83 -17.75
CA PHE A 474 1.25 -6.30 -18.37
C PHE A 474 1.42 -6.98 -19.74
N GLN A 475 2.63 -6.95 -20.33
CA GLN A 475 2.96 -7.55 -21.64
C GLN A 475 3.83 -8.81 -21.51
N LEU A 476 4.13 -9.23 -20.28
CA LEU A 476 4.92 -10.44 -20.02
C LEU A 476 4.04 -11.68 -20.10
N GLU A 477 4.61 -12.77 -20.61
CA GLU A 477 3.95 -14.06 -20.78
C GLU A 477 4.77 -15.16 -20.08
N GLU A 478 4.12 -16.27 -19.73
CA GLU A 478 4.82 -17.43 -19.14
C GLU A 478 5.76 -18.06 -20.16
N GLY A 479 7.00 -18.31 -19.75
CA GLY A 479 8.09 -18.73 -20.61
C GLY A 479 8.91 -17.61 -21.24
N ASP A 480 8.58 -16.34 -21.02
CA ASP A 480 9.51 -15.23 -21.30
C ASP A 480 10.68 -15.22 -20.31
N PHE A 481 11.82 -14.64 -20.71
CA PHE A 481 13.03 -14.63 -19.90
C PHE A 481 13.38 -13.24 -19.37
N LEU A 482 13.47 -13.11 -18.05
CA LEU A 482 14.11 -11.98 -17.37
C LEU A 482 15.63 -12.19 -17.29
N LEU A 483 16.38 -11.10 -17.07
CA LEU A 483 17.83 -11.14 -16.97
C LEU A 483 18.32 -11.08 -15.51
N VAL A 484 19.17 -12.03 -15.13
CA VAL A 484 19.89 -12.08 -13.84
C VAL A 484 21.39 -12.03 -14.13
N PRO A 485 22.17 -11.10 -13.56
CA PRO A 485 23.60 -11.03 -13.83
C PRO A 485 24.30 -12.29 -13.29
N GLU A 486 25.26 -12.83 -14.04
CA GLU A 486 25.92 -14.10 -13.67
C GLU A 486 26.72 -13.99 -12.37
N THR A 487 27.22 -12.80 -12.06
CA THR A 487 27.77 -12.42 -10.75
C THR A 487 27.31 -11.02 -10.36
N ILE A 488 27.35 -10.69 -9.06
CA ILE A 488 27.26 -9.31 -8.58
C ILE A 488 28.63 -8.83 -8.08
N PRO A 489 28.94 -7.51 -8.12
CA PRO A 489 30.20 -6.97 -7.62
C PRO A 489 30.42 -7.26 -6.14
N HIS A 490 31.64 -7.00 -5.68
CA HIS A 490 32.02 -7.07 -4.27
C HIS A 490 33.15 -6.07 -3.96
N THR A 491 33.22 -5.62 -2.72
CA THR A 491 34.24 -4.73 -2.18
C THR A 491 34.37 -5.03 -0.69
N THR A 492 35.58 -5.21 -0.19
CA THR A 492 35.82 -5.39 1.25
C THR A 492 35.74 -4.05 1.98
N LYS A 493 34.94 -3.97 3.03
CA LYS A 493 34.84 -2.81 3.96
C LYS A 493 35.02 -3.21 5.43
N TYR A 494 34.95 -4.50 5.75
CA TYR A 494 35.16 -5.05 7.10
C TYR A 494 36.15 -6.21 7.03
N ASN A 495 37.12 -6.25 7.95
CA ASN A 495 38.18 -7.26 7.96
C ASN A 495 37.81 -8.49 8.83
N TRP A 496 36.59 -9.01 8.65
CA TRP A 496 36.16 -10.25 9.31
C TRP A 496 36.95 -11.45 8.75
N THR A 497 37.59 -12.25 9.61
CA THR A 497 38.31 -13.46 9.17
C THR A 497 37.34 -14.62 8.84
N PRO A 498 37.79 -15.63 8.09
CA PRO A 498 36.95 -16.80 7.80
C PRO A 498 36.51 -17.57 9.06
N GLU A 499 37.38 -17.67 10.07
CA GLU A 499 37.10 -18.32 11.35
C GLU A 499 36.07 -17.53 12.16
N GLN A 500 36.20 -16.19 12.19
CA GLN A 500 35.25 -15.31 12.88
C GLN A 500 33.85 -15.40 12.25
N LEU A 501 33.74 -15.33 10.92
CA LEU A 501 32.45 -15.45 10.24
C LEU A 501 31.87 -16.87 10.27
N SER A 502 32.72 -17.90 10.32
CA SER A 502 32.29 -19.29 10.57
C SER A 502 31.63 -19.42 11.95
N LEU A 503 32.23 -18.84 12.99
CA LEU A 503 31.68 -18.81 14.34
C LEU A 503 30.35 -18.05 14.39
N LEU A 504 30.29 -16.85 13.80
CA LEU A 504 29.07 -16.04 13.75
C LEU A 504 27.94 -16.79 13.05
N SER A 505 28.22 -17.48 11.93
CA SER A 505 27.27 -18.34 11.23
C SER A 505 26.74 -19.45 12.15
N LEU A 506 27.63 -20.22 12.78
CA LEU A 506 27.26 -21.33 13.66
C LEU A 506 26.42 -20.87 14.87
N ILE A 507 26.80 -19.76 15.52
CA ILE A 507 26.06 -19.19 16.65
C ILE A 507 24.67 -18.69 16.22
N VAL A 508 24.51 -18.09 15.04
CA VAL A 508 23.20 -17.66 14.52
C VAL A 508 22.22 -18.83 14.30
N PHE A 509 22.71 -20.03 13.98
CA PHE A 509 21.85 -21.17 13.62
C PHE A 509 21.69 -22.26 14.70
N LYS A 510 22.65 -22.36 15.64
CA LYS A 510 22.72 -23.38 16.72
C LYS A 510 23.05 -22.80 18.11
N GLY A 511 23.34 -21.51 18.22
CA GLY A 511 23.63 -20.82 19.46
C GLY A 511 22.40 -20.21 20.16
N TYR A 512 22.59 -19.91 21.44
CA TYR A 512 21.67 -19.19 22.31
C TYR A 512 22.51 -18.28 23.22
N LEU A 513 22.15 -17.00 23.34
CA LEU A 513 22.80 -16.08 24.27
C LEU A 513 22.00 -15.99 25.57
N ASP A 514 22.61 -16.39 26.68
CA ASP A 514 22.17 -15.97 28.01
C ASP A 514 22.71 -14.57 28.29
N SER A 515 21.83 -13.58 28.19
CA SER A 515 22.14 -12.17 28.42
C SER A 515 22.28 -11.80 29.89
N LYS A 516 21.85 -12.66 30.84
CA LYS A 516 22.03 -12.45 32.29
C LYS A 516 23.41 -12.93 32.74
N ASN A 517 23.82 -14.10 32.28
CA ASN A 517 25.08 -14.74 32.67
C ASN A 517 26.26 -14.40 31.75
N ASN A 518 26.03 -13.58 30.70
CA ASN A 518 26.97 -13.32 29.60
C ASN A 518 27.57 -14.63 29.04
N LEU A 519 26.70 -15.59 28.70
CA LEU A 519 27.10 -16.94 28.30
C LEU A 519 26.50 -17.31 26.95
N ILE A 520 27.34 -17.74 26.00
CA ILE A 520 26.88 -18.30 24.72
C ILE A 520 26.81 -19.81 24.89
N LYS A 521 25.61 -20.38 24.72
CA LYS A 521 25.34 -21.81 24.72
C LYS A 521 25.14 -22.29 23.29
N VAL A 522 26.02 -23.14 22.78
CA VAL A 522 25.85 -23.81 21.47
C VAL A 522 25.50 -25.27 21.73
N ARG A 523 24.45 -25.77 21.06
CA ARG A 523 24.15 -27.21 21.01
C ARG A 523 24.55 -27.74 19.65
N LEU A 524 25.33 -28.81 19.64
CA LEU A 524 25.64 -29.61 18.45
C LEU A 524 25.06 -31.02 18.65
N ASP A 525 24.35 -31.51 17.66
CA ASP A 525 23.77 -32.86 17.70
C ASP A 525 24.86 -33.94 17.43
N LYS A 526 24.59 -35.23 17.63
CA LYS A 526 25.63 -36.29 17.64
C LYS A 526 26.43 -36.43 16.33
N ASP A 527 25.85 -36.13 15.17
CA ASP A 527 26.50 -36.08 13.86
C ASP A 527 27.29 -34.76 13.63
N GLU A 528 26.90 -33.70 14.33
CA GLU A 528 27.45 -32.35 14.21
C GLU A 528 28.74 -32.11 15.02
N LYS A 529 29.30 -33.12 15.69
CA LYS A 529 30.55 -32.99 16.47
C LYS A 529 31.70 -32.32 15.71
N CYS A 530 31.75 -32.44 14.38
CA CYS A 530 32.73 -31.77 13.52
C CYS A 530 32.74 -30.23 13.70
N PHE A 531 31.61 -29.59 14.01
CA PHE A 531 31.56 -28.13 14.23
C PHE A 531 32.22 -27.68 15.55
N SER A 532 32.63 -28.58 16.43
CA SER A 532 33.44 -28.23 17.61
C SER A 532 34.75 -27.54 17.23
N GLU A 533 35.38 -27.95 16.12
CA GLU A 533 36.58 -27.30 15.58
C GLU A 533 36.31 -25.85 15.14
N VAL A 534 35.13 -25.58 14.57
CA VAL A 534 34.71 -24.22 14.17
C VAL A 534 34.54 -23.32 15.40
N LEU A 535 34.02 -23.87 16.49
CA LEU A 535 33.94 -23.16 17.78
C LEU A 535 35.35 -22.86 18.31
N ILE A 536 36.23 -23.86 18.38
CA ILE A 536 37.60 -23.69 18.92
C ILE A 536 38.43 -22.69 18.11
N ARG A 537 38.46 -22.83 16.77
CA ARG A 537 39.22 -21.93 15.88
C ARG A 537 38.61 -20.52 15.88
N GLY A 538 37.30 -20.44 15.77
CA GLY A 538 36.57 -19.16 15.73
C GLY A 538 36.70 -18.35 17.01
N VAL A 539 36.59 -18.99 18.19
CA VAL A 539 36.70 -18.31 19.48
C VAL A 539 38.11 -17.71 19.66
N LYS A 540 39.16 -18.49 19.34
CA LYS A 540 40.55 -18.01 19.32
C LYS A 540 40.77 -16.85 18.35
N ALA A 541 40.06 -16.84 17.20
CA ALA A 541 40.13 -15.76 16.22
C ALA A 541 39.42 -14.46 16.66
N PHE A 542 38.57 -14.49 17.70
CA PHE A 542 38.02 -13.28 18.32
C PHE A 542 38.92 -12.72 19.42
N ASN A 543 39.53 -13.58 20.25
CA ASN A 543 40.43 -13.20 21.32
C ASN A 543 41.30 -14.41 21.74
N ALA A 544 42.61 -14.21 21.88
CA ALA A 544 43.54 -15.26 22.31
C ALA A 544 43.33 -15.74 23.76
N LYS A 545 42.54 -15.02 24.56
CA LYS A 545 42.15 -15.37 25.94
C LYS A 545 40.67 -15.78 26.08
N ALA A 546 39.99 -16.13 24.98
CA ALA A 546 38.61 -16.57 25.03
C ALA A 546 38.52 -18.09 25.25
N ASP A 547 38.10 -18.49 26.45
CA ASP A 547 38.03 -19.91 26.84
C ASP A 547 36.62 -20.50 26.69
N ILE A 548 36.58 -21.82 26.43
CA ILE A 548 35.37 -22.64 26.50
C ILE A 548 35.21 -23.07 27.96
N VAL A 549 34.20 -22.53 28.64
CA VAL A 549 34.03 -22.68 30.09
C VAL A 549 33.54 -24.06 30.50
N SER A 550 32.74 -24.71 29.66
CA SER A 550 32.37 -26.12 29.84
C SER A 550 31.89 -26.76 28.54
N VAL A 551 32.09 -28.08 28.46
CA VAL A 551 31.59 -28.95 27.41
C VAL A 551 30.88 -30.11 28.10
N ASN A 552 29.55 -30.14 28.03
CA ASN A 552 28.74 -31.24 28.53
C ASN A 552 28.39 -32.15 27.36
N GLU A 553 28.94 -33.37 27.34
CA GLU A 553 28.53 -34.43 26.41
C GLU A 553 27.45 -35.31 27.05
N ASN A 554 26.42 -35.67 26.29
CA ASN A 554 25.43 -36.67 26.67
C ASN A 554 25.05 -37.53 25.44
N ASN A 555 24.14 -38.50 25.63
CA ASN A 555 23.69 -39.37 24.54
C ASN A 555 22.98 -38.63 23.37
N GLU A 556 22.55 -37.39 23.57
CA GLU A 556 21.89 -36.56 22.54
C GLU A 556 22.90 -35.73 21.71
N GLY A 557 24.03 -35.32 22.29
CA GLY A 557 25.04 -34.52 21.61
C GLY A 557 26.01 -33.77 22.54
N LEU A 558 26.54 -32.65 22.05
CA LEU A 558 27.44 -31.75 22.76
C LEU A 558 26.74 -30.42 23.09
N ILE A 559 26.90 -29.95 24.33
CA ILE A 559 26.53 -28.61 24.74
C ILE A 559 27.80 -27.87 25.18
N ILE A 560 28.14 -26.81 24.44
CA ILE A 560 29.37 -26.04 24.60
C ILE A 560 29.01 -24.63 25.09
N TYR A 561 29.70 -24.18 26.15
CA TYR A 561 29.48 -22.88 26.78
C TYR A 561 30.72 -21.98 26.63
N ILE A 562 30.53 -20.76 26.11
CA ILE A 562 31.59 -19.78 25.86
C ILE A 562 31.27 -18.48 26.61
N GLN A 563 32.22 -17.95 27.37
CA GLN A 563 32.05 -16.76 28.21
C GLN A 563 33.11 -15.69 27.90
N ASP A 564 33.06 -15.13 26.69
CA ASP A 564 33.92 -13.99 26.31
C ASP A 564 33.07 -12.74 26.04
N ALA A 565 33.36 -11.67 26.78
CA ALA A 565 32.61 -10.41 26.71
C ALA A 565 32.85 -9.63 25.41
N ALA A 566 33.99 -9.78 24.75
CA ALA A 566 34.29 -9.14 23.48
C ALA A 566 33.51 -9.81 22.33
N LEU A 567 33.51 -11.15 22.28
CA LEU A 567 32.69 -11.97 21.38
C LEU A 567 31.19 -11.69 21.57
N ILE A 568 30.72 -11.63 22.82
CA ILE A 568 29.32 -11.30 23.11
C ILE A 568 28.96 -9.88 22.69
N ASN A 569 29.85 -8.90 22.90
CA ASN A 569 29.64 -7.54 22.43
C ASN A 569 29.73 -7.41 20.89
N ALA A 570 30.56 -8.24 20.24
CA ALA A 570 30.61 -8.34 18.78
C ALA A 570 29.32 -8.94 18.21
N LEU A 571 28.81 -10.03 18.80
CA LEU A 571 27.52 -10.63 18.46
C LEU A 571 26.36 -9.64 18.66
N LYS A 572 26.32 -8.93 19.80
CA LYS A 572 25.33 -7.87 20.07
C LYS A 572 25.39 -6.75 19.00
N LYS A 573 26.59 -6.33 18.58
CA LYS A 573 26.78 -5.33 17.49
C LYS A 573 26.40 -5.87 16.11
N PHE A 574 26.70 -7.13 15.82
CA PHE A 574 26.44 -7.79 14.53
C PHE A 574 24.95 -8.10 14.30
N LEU A 575 24.22 -8.39 15.39
CA LEU A 575 22.81 -8.84 15.39
C LEU A 575 21.83 -7.82 15.99
N GLY A 576 22.22 -6.54 16.09
CA GLY A 576 21.31 -5.46 16.50
C GLY A 576 20.77 -5.56 17.93
N GLY A 577 21.49 -6.24 18.83
CA GLY A 577 21.20 -6.32 20.26
C GLY A 577 20.20 -7.37 20.72
N SER A 578 19.51 -8.09 19.82
CA SER A 578 18.50 -9.09 20.19
C SER A 578 18.92 -10.53 19.86
N LEU A 579 19.46 -11.24 20.86
CA LEU A 579 19.62 -12.70 20.83
C LEU A 579 18.77 -13.34 21.94
N SER A 580 17.46 -13.47 21.72
CA SER A 580 16.59 -14.26 22.59
C SER A 580 15.52 -15.01 21.82
N ALA A 581 15.48 -16.33 22.00
CA ALA A 581 14.48 -17.27 21.48
C ALA A 581 14.41 -17.47 19.95
N LYS A 582 13.81 -18.60 19.57
CA LYS A 582 13.79 -19.17 18.22
C LYS A 582 12.89 -18.38 17.25
N ASN A 583 13.28 -18.38 15.96
CA ASN A 583 12.40 -18.37 14.78
C ASN A 583 11.69 -17.09 14.26
N LYS A 584 11.98 -15.83 14.67
CA LYS A 584 11.28 -14.66 14.05
C LYS A 584 12.06 -13.49 13.43
N LEU A 585 13.36 -13.29 13.70
CA LEU A 585 14.16 -12.26 13.00
C LEU A 585 15.59 -12.77 12.72
N MET A 586 15.73 -13.67 11.74
CA MET A 586 17.05 -13.90 11.12
C MET A 586 17.36 -12.69 10.22
N TYR A 587 18.44 -11.97 10.53
CA TYR A 587 18.87 -10.78 9.80
C TYR A 587 20.28 -10.97 9.26
N ILE A 588 20.48 -10.70 7.96
CA ILE A 588 21.80 -10.65 7.33
C ILE A 588 22.28 -9.21 7.33
N SER A 589 23.32 -8.98 8.13
CA SER A 589 23.98 -7.69 8.31
C SER A 589 24.72 -7.24 7.05
N GLU A 590 24.70 -5.93 6.79
CA GLU A 590 25.49 -5.27 5.73
C GLU A 590 26.99 -5.61 5.86
N GLN A 591 27.46 -5.91 7.08
CA GLN A 591 28.84 -6.33 7.32
C GLN A 591 29.23 -7.61 6.56
N ILE A 592 28.31 -8.56 6.38
CA ILE A 592 28.60 -9.81 5.64
C ILE A 592 28.83 -9.50 4.16
N PHE A 593 28.03 -8.63 3.55
CA PHE A 593 28.13 -8.29 2.12
C PHE A 593 29.48 -7.66 1.71
N TYR A 594 30.15 -7.01 2.66
CA TYR A 594 31.47 -6.38 2.51
C TYR A 594 32.57 -7.01 3.38
N SER A 595 32.41 -8.25 3.82
CA SER A 595 33.50 -9.06 4.37
C SER A 595 34.29 -9.73 3.24
N PRO A 596 35.56 -10.12 3.40
CA PRO A 596 36.33 -10.74 2.32
C PRO A 596 35.62 -11.96 1.75
N LEU A 597 35.69 -12.18 0.43
CA LEU A 597 34.96 -13.27 -0.23
C LEU A 597 35.19 -14.63 0.42
N GLU A 598 36.42 -14.95 0.84
CA GLU A 598 36.72 -16.19 1.58
C GLU A 598 35.96 -16.28 2.90
N SER A 599 35.84 -15.19 3.66
CA SER A 599 35.08 -15.17 4.91
C SER A 599 33.56 -15.28 4.68
N VAL A 600 33.05 -14.70 3.58
CA VAL A 600 31.65 -14.88 3.15
C VAL A 600 31.39 -16.31 2.68
N LYS A 601 32.36 -16.92 1.98
CA LYS A 601 32.32 -18.31 1.51
C LYS A 601 32.20 -19.28 2.70
N GLU A 602 33.00 -19.08 3.75
CA GLU A 602 32.88 -19.87 4.97
C GLU A 602 31.58 -19.61 5.74
N PHE A 603 31.10 -18.36 5.83
CA PHE A 603 29.78 -18.06 6.41
C PHE A 603 28.66 -18.88 5.75
N ILE A 604 28.65 -18.92 4.40
CA ILE A 604 27.69 -19.70 3.60
C ILE A 604 27.92 -21.21 3.80
N LYS A 605 29.17 -21.68 3.74
CA LYS A 605 29.54 -23.10 3.91
C LYS A 605 29.01 -23.63 5.25
N ILE A 606 29.24 -22.92 6.35
CA ILE A 606 28.74 -23.29 7.68
C ILE A 606 27.22 -23.28 7.72
N MET A 607 26.57 -22.22 7.23
CA MET A 607 25.11 -22.10 7.21
C MET A 607 24.43 -23.27 6.46
N PHE A 608 24.88 -23.59 5.25
CA PHE A 608 24.34 -24.73 4.48
C PHE A 608 24.73 -26.08 5.09
N SER A 609 25.85 -26.18 5.81
CA SER A 609 26.21 -27.42 6.51
C SER A 609 25.30 -27.68 7.73
N VAL A 610 24.85 -26.62 8.41
CA VAL A 610 23.96 -26.69 9.58
C VAL A 610 22.48 -26.80 9.16
N LYS A 611 21.99 -25.89 8.32
CA LYS A 611 20.56 -25.76 7.95
C LYS A 611 20.20 -26.32 6.57
N GLY A 612 21.18 -26.50 5.68
CA GLY A 612 20.95 -26.98 4.33
C GLY A 612 20.57 -28.47 4.28
N ARG A 613 19.68 -28.81 3.34
CA ARG A 613 19.23 -30.18 3.08
C ARG A 613 19.48 -30.54 1.62
N LEU A 614 20.31 -31.55 1.38
CA LEU A 614 20.49 -32.14 0.07
C LEU A 614 19.36 -33.15 -0.17
N SER A 615 18.54 -32.93 -1.19
CA SER A 615 17.41 -33.78 -1.58
C SER A 615 17.62 -34.34 -2.99
N ILE A 616 17.31 -35.62 -3.16
CA ILE A 616 17.37 -36.36 -4.42
C ILE A 616 15.94 -36.86 -4.70
N GLY A 617 15.35 -36.46 -5.83
CA GLY A 617 14.03 -36.90 -6.27
C GLY A 617 13.99 -38.40 -6.60
N LYS A 618 12.78 -38.98 -6.64
CA LYS A 618 12.57 -40.44 -6.81
C LYS A 618 13.31 -41.00 -8.04
N ASP A 619 13.24 -40.29 -9.15
CA ASP A 619 13.84 -40.68 -10.44
C ASP A 619 15.35 -40.38 -10.53
N LYS A 620 15.93 -39.83 -9.45
CA LYS A 620 17.32 -39.39 -9.34
C LYS A 620 17.72 -38.33 -10.37
N GLN A 621 16.75 -37.58 -10.93
CA GLN A 621 16.98 -36.50 -11.90
C GLN A 621 16.95 -35.12 -11.22
N ASP A 622 15.88 -34.76 -10.49
CA ASP A 622 15.88 -33.61 -9.59
C ASP A 622 16.87 -33.85 -8.43
N ILE A 623 17.95 -33.08 -8.38
CA ILE A 623 18.89 -33.09 -7.25
C ILE A 623 19.22 -31.64 -6.88
N LYS A 624 18.96 -31.29 -5.61
CA LYS A 624 19.03 -29.92 -5.13
C LYS A 624 19.41 -29.81 -3.65
N LEU A 625 20.13 -28.73 -3.33
CA LEU A 625 20.47 -28.32 -1.98
C LEU A 625 19.54 -27.17 -1.58
N SER A 626 18.71 -27.39 -0.55
CA SER A 626 17.66 -26.47 -0.11
C SER A 626 17.94 -25.84 1.26
N LEU A 627 17.48 -24.61 1.46
CA LEU A 627 17.54 -23.85 2.72
C LEU A 627 16.19 -23.15 2.97
N GLY A 628 15.59 -23.36 4.13
CA GLY A 628 14.27 -22.80 4.49
C GLY A 628 14.33 -21.71 5.56
N SER A 629 13.47 -20.69 5.47
CA SER A 629 13.26 -19.69 6.53
C SER A 629 11.91 -18.96 6.39
N GLY A 630 11.32 -18.55 7.51
CA GLY A 630 10.12 -17.70 7.55
C GLY A 630 10.36 -16.21 7.23
N SER A 631 11.57 -15.82 6.82
CA SER A 631 11.89 -14.45 6.40
C SER A 631 12.33 -14.40 4.94
N LEU A 632 11.50 -13.78 4.09
CA LEU A 632 11.79 -13.56 2.68
C LEU A 632 12.98 -12.60 2.46
N GLU A 633 13.18 -11.62 3.34
CA GLU A 633 14.34 -10.71 3.29
C GLU A 633 15.64 -11.47 3.55
N PHE A 634 15.65 -12.36 4.55
CA PHE A 634 16.77 -13.24 4.86
C PHE A 634 17.12 -14.13 3.66
N ILE A 635 16.11 -14.82 3.10
CA ILE A 635 16.29 -15.71 1.94
C ILE A 635 16.83 -14.94 0.72
N ARG A 636 16.26 -13.78 0.38
CA ARG A 636 16.78 -12.93 -0.70
C ARG A 636 18.21 -12.45 -0.45
N LYS A 637 18.57 -12.11 0.79
CA LYS A 637 19.95 -11.73 1.13
C LYS A 637 20.92 -12.91 0.97
N ILE A 638 20.54 -14.14 1.32
CA ILE A 638 21.37 -15.34 1.05
C ILE A 638 21.52 -15.60 -0.45
N GLN A 639 20.43 -15.52 -1.23
CA GLN A 639 20.47 -15.65 -2.69
C GLN A 639 21.46 -14.67 -3.33
N LEU A 640 21.48 -13.40 -2.88
CA LEU A 640 22.41 -12.38 -3.37
C LEU A 640 23.86 -12.63 -2.90
N LEU A 641 24.09 -13.26 -1.76
CA LEU A 641 25.44 -13.69 -1.35
C LEU A 641 25.95 -14.87 -2.20
N LEU A 642 25.10 -15.84 -2.54
CA LEU A 642 25.44 -16.92 -3.49
C LEU A 642 25.80 -16.36 -4.88
N LEU A 643 25.09 -15.32 -5.33
CA LEU A 643 25.34 -14.66 -6.61
C LEU A 643 26.69 -13.91 -6.65
N LYS A 644 27.37 -13.63 -5.52
CA LYS A 644 28.77 -13.15 -5.53
C LYS A 644 29.74 -14.21 -6.07
N PHE A 645 29.47 -15.47 -5.80
CA PHE A 645 30.20 -16.63 -6.34
C PHE A 645 29.62 -17.08 -7.69
N GLY A 646 28.61 -16.35 -8.19
CA GLY A 646 27.85 -16.65 -9.40
C GLY A 646 27.11 -17.98 -9.35
N ILE A 647 26.65 -18.38 -8.16
CA ILE A 647 25.80 -19.55 -7.96
C ILE A 647 24.35 -19.04 -8.01
N PHE A 648 23.63 -19.48 -9.03
CA PHE A 648 22.21 -19.23 -9.21
C PHE A 648 21.41 -20.07 -8.19
N SER A 649 20.28 -19.56 -7.74
CA SER A 649 19.38 -20.28 -6.83
C SER A 649 17.94 -19.83 -7.02
N THR A 650 17.01 -20.77 -6.91
CA THR A 650 15.57 -20.57 -7.02
C THR A 650 15.00 -20.22 -5.65
N VAL A 651 14.17 -19.17 -5.56
CA VAL A 651 13.43 -18.81 -4.33
C VAL A 651 11.92 -18.98 -4.54
N SER A 652 11.31 -19.81 -3.71
CA SER A 652 9.88 -20.14 -3.76
C SER A 652 9.22 -20.03 -2.38
N LYS A 653 7.88 -19.93 -2.33
CA LYS A 653 7.12 -20.17 -1.09
C LYS A 653 6.67 -21.64 -1.07
N LYS A 654 6.75 -22.31 0.07
CA LYS A 654 6.17 -23.66 0.22
C LYS A 654 4.64 -23.56 0.23
N THR A 655 3.96 -24.53 -0.37
CA THR A 655 2.49 -24.58 -0.48
C THR A 655 1.80 -24.54 0.89
N ASP A 656 2.29 -25.34 1.83
CA ASP A 656 1.60 -25.64 3.09
C ASP A 656 2.18 -24.91 4.32
N SER A 657 2.99 -23.85 4.12
CA SER A 657 3.57 -23.07 5.24
C SER A 657 4.01 -21.66 4.84
N ASP A 658 4.14 -20.76 5.82
CA ASP A 658 4.75 -19.43 5.63
C ASP A 658 6.29 -19.45 5.58
N GLU A 659 6.91 -20.59 5.28
CA GLU A 659 8.34 -20.66 4.96
C GLU A 659 8.62 -20.44 3.47
N PHE A 660 9.69 -19.70 3.20
CA PHE A 660 10.31 -19.57 1.89
C PHE A 660 11.46 -20.58 1.78
N SER A 661 11.58 -21.21 0.60
CA SER A 661 12.67 -22.11 0.23
C SER A 661 13.66 -21.36 -0.68
N LEU A 662 14.94 -21.66 -0.53
CA LEU A 662 16.01 -21.32 -1.47
C LEU A 662 16.65 -22.63 -1.91
N GLU A 663 16.72 -22.88 -3.22
CA GLU A 663 17.14 -24.15 -3.79
C GLU A 663 18.26 -23.95 -4.83
N VAL A 664 19.34 -24.74 -4.71
CA VAL A 664 20.48 -24.77 -5.65
C VAL A 664 20.49 -26.14 -6.32
N SER A 665 20.36 -26.20 -7.64
CA SER A 665 20.23 -27.43 -8.43
C SER A 665 21.24 -27.48 -9.60
N GLU A 666 21.31 -28.63 -10.27
CA GLU A 666 21.95 -28.79 -11.59
C GLU A 666 23.39 -28.21 -11.69
N TYR A 667 23.65 -27.36 -12.69
CA TYR A 667 24.95 -26.71 -12.93
C TYR A 667 25.41 -25.84 -11.75
N ASP A 668 24.49 -25.23 -11.03
CA ASP A 668 24.80 -24.38 -9.87
C ASP A 668 25.08 -25.20 -8.62
N LEU A 669 24.56 -26.43 -8.53
CA LEU A 669 24.94 -27.39 -7.49
C LEU A 669 26.36 -27.95 -7.74
N LEU A 670 26.76 -28.12 -9.01
CA LEU A 670 28.17 -28.37 -9.36
C LEU A 670 29.06 -27.21 -8.88
N LYS A 671 28.71 -25.98 -9.27
CA LYS A 671 29.47 -24.77 -8.94
C LYS A 671 29.51 -24.50 -7.43
N PHE A 672 28.42 -24.76 -6.71
CA PHE A 672 28.39 -24.73 -5.25
C PHE A 672 29.35 -25.76 -4.66
N SER A 673 29.36 -27.01 -5.15
CA SER A 673 30.28 -28.05 -4.67
C SER A 673 31.76 -27.77 -4.98
N GLU A 674 32.07 -27.01 -6.03
CA GLU A 674 33.44 -26.61 -6.37
C GLU A 674 33.91 -25.40 -5.55
N VAL A 675 33.09 -24.35 -5.49
CA VAL A 675 33.50 -23.05 -4.94
C VAL A 675 33.28 -22.98 -3.42
N ILE A 676 32.15 -23.46 -2.91
CA ILE A 676 31.77 -23.32 -1.50
C ILE A 676 31.92 -24.66 -0.76
N GLY A 677 31.37 -25.74 -1.32
CA GLY A 677 31.28 -27.05 -0.68
C GLY A 677 30.47 -27.03 0.61
N LEU A 678 30.63 -28.08 1.43
CA LEU A 678 30.09 -28.14 2.79
C LEU A 678 31.21 -28.46 3.79
N PHE A 679 31.08 -27.95 5.01
CA PHE A 679 32.01 -28.21 6.10
C PHE A 679 31.77 -29.59 6.71
N HIS A 680 30.50 -29.96 6.94
CA HIS A 680 30.13 -31.25 7.52
C HIS A 680 30.59 -32.41 6.63
N PRO A 681 31.48 -33.33 7.09
CA PRO A 681 32.15 -34.31 6.23
C PRO A 681 31.22 -35.18 5.39
N GLU A 682 30.25 -35.88 6.01
CA GLU A 682 29.34 -36.75 5.25
C GLU A 682 28.41 -35.99 4.30
N LYS A 683 27.87 -34.82 4.69
CA LYS A 683 27.10 -33.97 3.76
C LYS A 683 27.94 -33.50 2.56
N ASN A 684 29.23 -33.17 2.78
CA ASN A 684 30.16 -32.78 1.72
C ASN A 684 30.54 -33.96 0.80
N LYS A 685 30.69 -35.16 1.36
CA LYS A 685 30.93 -36.42 0.63
C LYS A 685 29.73 -36.84 -0.21
N GLN A 686 28.52 -36.68 0.31
CA GLN A 686 27.26 -36.84 -0.44
C GLN A 686 27.15 -35.81 -1.58
N LEU A 687 27.41 -34.54 -1.29
CA LEU A 687 27.43 -33.47 -2.29
C LEU A 687 28.43 -33.76 -3.41
N LYS A 688 29.68 -34.12 -3.08
CA LYS A 688 30.71 -34.51 -4.08
C LYS A 688 30.30 -35.72 -4.92
N ARG A 689 29.65 -36.73 -4.32
CA ARG A 689 29.12 -37.91 -5.03
C ARG A 689 28.03 -37.52 -6.03
N VAL A 690 27.08 -36.69 -5.60
CA VAL A 690 26.03 -36.09 -6.44
C VAL A 690 26.66 -35.26 -7.57
N SER A 691 27.65 -34.43 -7.27
CA SER A 691 28.30 -33.59 -8.27
C SER A 691 29.08 -34.39 -9.31
N LYS A 692 29.65 -35.55 -8.97
CA LYS A 692 30.21 -36.46 -9.99
C LYS A 692 29.13 -36.96 -10.95
N GLN A 693 28.00 -37.44 -10.41
CA GLN A 693 26.87 -37.94 -11.20
C GLN A 693 26.22 -36.86 -12.07
N LEU A 694 26.23 -35.59 -11.62
CA LEU A 694 25.77 -34.46 -12.42
C LEU A 694 26.75 -34.12 -13.56
N ARG A 695 28.07 -34.10 -13.33
CA ARG A 695 29.06 -33.92 -14.42
C ARG A 695 28.94 -34.98 -15.51
N GLU A 696 28.65 -36.22 -15.13
CA GLU A 696 28.48 -37.37 -16.03
C GLU A 696 27.19 -37.28 -16.88
N ARG A 697 26.31 -36.30 -16.62
CA ARG A 697 25.00 -36.13 -17.29
C ARG A 697 24.79 -34.77 -17.97
N PHE A 698 25.43 -33.71 -17.49
CA PHE A 698 25.06 -32.34 -17.86
C PHE A 698 25.82 -31.85 -19.10
N LEU A 699 25.14 -31.83 -20.25
CA LEU A 699 25.73 -31.53 -21.56
C LEU A 699 25.70 -30.04 -21.99
N GLY A 700 25.07 -29.16 -21.21
CA GLY A 700 24.93 -27.74 -21.55
C GLY A 700 25.42 -26.81 -20.44
N LYS A 701 26.10 -25.71 -20.81
CA LYS A 701 26.24 -24.55 -19.92
C LYS A 701 24.93 -23.76 -19.92
N PRO A 702 24.56 -23.09 -18.82
CA PRO A 702 23.37 -22.23 -18.80
C PRO A 702 23.46 -21.14 -19.87
N ILE A 703 22.33 -20.86 -20.53
CA ILE A 703 22.27 -19.85 -21.60
C ILE A 703 22.55 -18.47 -21.01
N THR A 704 23.46 -17.74 -21.63
CA THR A 704 23.85 -16.38 -21.24
C THR A 704 23.79 -15.43 -22.42
N VAL A 705 23.42 -14.18 -22.14
CA VAL A 705 23.50 -13.03 -23.06
C VAL A 705 24.43 -11.98 -22.46
N THR A 706 25.13 -11.22 -23.30
CA THR A 706 26.01 -10.15 -22.84
C THR A 706 25.42 -8.79 -23.23
N LEU A 707 25.23 -7.91 -22.23
CA LEU A 707 24.68 -6.57 -22.43
C LEU A 707 25.54 -5.58 -21.63
N ASN A 708 26.03 -4.53 -22.31
CA ASN A 708 26.95 -3.52 -21.75
C ASN A 708 28.17 -4.12 -21.02
N GLY A 709 28.75 -5.18 -21.57
CA GLY A 709 29.91 -5.90 -21.02
C GLY A 709 29.61 -6.86 -19.86
N ILE A 710 28.38 -6.88 -19.34
CA ILE A 710 27.95 -7.78 -18.25
C ILE A 710 27.28 -9.01 -18.86
N ARG A 711 27.62 -10.21 -18.36
CA ARG A 711 26.92 -11.46 -18.71
C ARG A 711 25.71 -11.67 -17.82
N TYR A 712 24.57 -11.96 -18.42
CA TYR A 712 23.32 -12.27 -17.75
C TYR A 712 22.90 -13.69 -18.10
N ARG A 713 22.46 -14.45 -17.10
CA ARG A 713 21.69 -15.68 -17.27
C ARG A 713 20.22 -15.34 -17.49
N LEU A 714 19.55 -16.22 -18.23
CA LEU A 714 18.11 -16.15 -18.43
C LEU A 714 17.40 -16.77 -17.22
N ALA A 715 16.37 -16.10 -16.71
CA ALA A 715 15.46 -16.61 -15.69
C ALA A 715 14.04 -16.68 -16.30
N GLU A 716 13.50 -17.88 -16.48
CA GLU A 716 12.20 -18.08 -17.14
C GLU A 716 11.06 -17.73 -16.19
N ILE A 717 10.11 -16.91 -16.66
CA ILE A 717 8.85 -16.61 -15.96
C ILE A 717 8.00 -17.88 -15.94
N LYS A 718 7.73 -18.40 -14.74
CA LYS A 718 6.93 -19.61 -14.51
C LYS A 718 5.47 -19.31 -14.18
N GLU A 719 5.19 -18.11 -13.66
CA GLU A 719 3.84 -17.68 -13.28
C GLU A 719 3.76 -16.14 -13.21
N ILE A 720 2.64 -15.55 -13.62
CA ILE A 720 2.34 -14.12 -13.41
C ILE A 720 1.01 -13.94 -12.68
N LYS A 721 1.07 -13.45 -11.43
CA LYS A 721 -0.13 -13.14 -10.62
C LYS A 721 -0.41 -11.65 -10.59
N VAL A 722 -1.59 -11.24 -11.06
CA VAL A 722 -2.10 -9.87 -10.89
C VAL A 722 -2.80 -9.75 -9.54
N LEU A 723 -2.03 -9.35 -8.52
CA LEU A 723 -2.52 -9.10 -7.18
C LEU A 723 -3.29 -7.78 -7.16
N LYS A 724 -4.61 -7.84 -7.01
CA LYS A 724 -5.50 -6.67 -6.91
C LYS A 724 -5.46 -6.03 -5.52
N GLU A 725 -4.27 -5.95 -4.93
CA GLU A 725 -4.00 -5.34 -3.63
C GLU A 725 -3.43 -3.93 -3.79
N LYS A 726 -3.90 -3.02 -2.92
CA LYS A 726 -3.64 -1.59 -3.04
C LYS A 726 -2.32 -1.21 -2.39
N ALA A 727 -1.26 -1.43 -3.15
CA ALA A 727 0.10 -1.51 -2.68
C ALA A 727 0.98 -0.36 -3.18
N LYS A 728 2.29 -0.55 -2.98
CA LYS A 728 3.28 0.49 -2.82
C LYS A 728 4.64 -0.02 -3.33
N VAL A 729 5.26 0.62 -4.32
CA VAL A 729 6.61 0.26 -4.83
C VAL A 729 7.61 1.31 -4.31
N TYR A 730 8.83 1.50 -4.87
CA TYR A 730 9.79 2.56 -4.46
C TYR A 730 10.64 3.00 -5.69
N ASP A 731 11.03 4.28 -5.92
CA ASP A 731 11.77 4.70 -7.14
C ASP A 731 12.99 5.62 -6.95
N PHE A 732 13.85 5.65 -7.98
CA PHE A 732 14.86 6.67 -8.26
C PHE A 732 15.21 6.71 -9.76
N THR A 733 15.52 7.89 -10.32
CA THR A 733 16.16 7.97 -11.66
C THR A 733 17.60 7.45 -11.60
N THR A 734 17.93 6.50 -12.47
CA THR A 734 19.27 5.95 -12.67
C THR A 734 19.94 6.52 -13.92
N GLN A 735 21.27 6.47 -14.02
CA GLN A 735 22.00 7.03 -15.18
C GLN A 735 21.86 6.20 -16.46
N THR A 736 21.67 4.89 -16.32
CA THR A 736 21.58 3.91 -17.42
C THR A 736 20.16 3.37 -17.60
N HIS A 737 19.20 3.88 -16.83
CA HIS A 737 17.80 3.43 -16.77
C HIS A 737 17.56 1.98 -16.30
N VAL A 738 18.60 1.18 -16.02
CA VAL A 738 18.48 -0.24 -15.63
C VAL A 738 19.35 -0.61 -14.43
N PHE A 739 18.79 -1.25 -13.41
CA PHE A 739 19.50 -1.65 -12.19
C PHE A 739 19.04 -3.02 -11.68
N VAL A 740 19.80 -3.60 -10.74
CA VAL A 740 19.51 -4.94 -10.22
C VAL A 740 18.69 -4.89 -8.92
N ALA A 741 17.42 -5.32 -8.98
CA ALA A 741 16.47 -5.37 -7.88
C ALA A 741 16.09 -6.82 -7.55
N ASN A 742 16.11 -7.21 -6.27
CA ASN A 742 16.01 -8.61 -5.84
C ASN A 742 16.92 -9.61 -6.62
N GLY A 743 17.98 -9.13 -7.28
CA GLY A 743 18.88 -9.93 -8.13
C GLY A 743 18.50 -10.00 -9.62
N MET A 744 17.40 -9.38 -10.05
CA MET A 744 17.00 -9.29 -11.46
C MET A 744 17.24 -7.89 -12.03
N LEU A 745 17.59 -7.77 -13.31
CA LEU A 745 17.72 -6.49 -14.02
C LEU A 745 16.34 -5.89 -14.32
N THR A 746 16.10 -4.65 -13.90
CA THR A 746 14.79 -3.98 -14.02
C THR A 746 14.92 -2.46 -14.14
N HIS A 747 13.82 -1.75 -14.43
CA HIS A 747 13.78 -0.31 -14.68
C HIS A 747 12.70 0.39 -13.81
N ASN A 748 13.13 1.17 -12.80
CA ASN A 748 12.42 2.22 -12.02
C ASN A 748 10.99 1.91 -11.46
N CYS A 749 10.75 2.07 -10.13
CA CYS A 749 9.45 1.78 -9.46
C CYS A 749 8.75 3.05 -8.86
N HIS A 750 8.11 3.10 -7.65
CA HIS A 750 7.31 4.25 -7.08
C HIS A 750 6.89 4.15 -5.56
N HIS A 751 7.38 4.99 -4.59
CA HIS A 751 7.14 5.02 -3.06
C HIS A 751 5.64 5.15 -2.54
N VAL A 752 5.33 5.55 -1.28
CA VAL A 752 4.01 5.26 -0.60
C VAL A 752 2.81 5.89 -1.33
N PRO A 753 1.64 5.25 -1.22
CA PRO A 753 0.39 5.71 -1.80
C PRO A 753 -0.54 6.43 -0.82
N ALA A 754 -1.56 7.09 -1.36
CA ALA A 754 -2.73 7.53 -0.59
C ALA A 754 -3.45 6.34 0.08
N ASN A 755 -3.29 5.10 -0.42
CA ASN A 755 -3.77 3.85 0.18
C ASN A 755 -3.65 3.76 1.71
N THR A 756 -2.53 4.14 2.34
CA THR A 756 -2.40 3.96 3.80
C THR A 756 -3.28 4.95 4.59
N PHE A 757 -3.42 6.18 4.10
CA PHE A 757 -4.42 7.11 4.62
C PHE A 757 -5.84 6.61 4.30
N LYS A 758 -6.11 6.24 3.05
CA LYS A 758 -7.39 5.75 2.55
C LYS A 758 -7.91 4.54 3.33
N GLU A 759 -7.10 3.51 3.57
CA GLU A 759 -7.57 2.28 4.23
C GLU A 759 -7.89 2.50 5.71
N VAL A 760 -7.16 3.38 6.42
CA VAL A 760 -7.56 3.80 7.77
C VAL A 760 -8.82 4.65 7.69
N ALA A 761 -8.83 5.70 6.88
CA ALA A 761 -9.94 6.64 6.80
C ALA A 761 -11.24 6.01 6.29
N LEU A 762 -11.19 4.96 5.45
CA LEU A 762 -12.39 4.24 5.02
C LEU A 762 -12.96 3.32 6.10
N ARG A 763 -12.10 2.63 6.87
CA ARG A 763 -12.51 1.57 7.82
C ARG A 763 -12.74 2.08 9.25
N LEU A 764 -12.18 3.24 9.62
CA LEU A 764 -12.32 3.80 10.96
C LEU A 764 -13.72 4.39 11.19
N GLY A 765 -14.43 3.94 12.22
CA GLY A 765 -15.81 4.32 12.54
C GLY A 765 -16.02 5.72 13.12
N ALA A 766 -14.95 6.49 13.30
CA ALA A 766 -15.00 7.86 13.80
C ALA A 766 -15.94 8.75 12.97
N LEU A 767 -17.03 9.22 13.61
CA LEU A 767 -17.98 10.18 13.06
C LEU A 767 -17.32 11.56 12.87
N TYR A 768 -16.55 11.99 13.86
CA TYR A 768 -15.87 13.29 13.87
C TYR A 768 -14.47 13.18 13.26
N ARG A 769 -14.14 14.09 12.34
CA ARG A 769 -12.94 13.95 11.50
C ARG A 769 -12.28 15.29 11.23
N MET A 770 -11.00 15.40 11.56
CA MET A 770 -10.20 16.60 11.32
C MET A 770 -8.94 16.24 10.54
N ALA A 771 -8.83 16.75 9.31
CA ALA A 771 -7.57 16.69 8.56
C ALA A 771 -6.76 17.97 8.75
N LEU A 772 -5.48 17.85 9.05
CA LEU A 772 -4.55 18.94 9.28
C LEU A 772 -3.46 18.94 8.20
N SER A 773 -3.29 20.06 7.49
CA SER A 773 -2.22 20.18 6.46
C SER A 773 -1.50 21.53 6.49
N ALA A 774 -0.22 21.53 6.16
CA ALA A 774 0.55 22.75 5.87
C ALA A 774 0.36 23.25 4.43
N THR A 775 -0.23 22.43 3.55
CA THR A 775 -0.42 22.70 2.12
C THR A 775 -1.72 22.01 1.66
N PRO A 776 -2.83 22.74 1.40
CA PRO A 776 -4.09 22.12 1.00
C PRO A 776 -4.03 21.56 -0.42
N LYS A 777 -3.57 22.40 -1.35
CA LYS A 777 -3.50 22.09 -2.77
C LYS A 777 -2.24 21.27 -3.06
N ARG A 778 -2.37 20.15 -3.77
CA ARG A 778 -1.24 19.28 -4.15
C ARG A 778 -1.10 19.24 -5.67
N ARG A 779 0.13 19.02 -6.15
CA ARG A 779 0.41 18.89 -7.60
C ARG A 779 -0.36 17.73 -8.25
N ASP A 780 -0.56 16.65 -7.50
CA ASP A 780 -1.29 15.46 -7.93
C ASP A 780 -2.81 15.54 -7.70
N ARG A 781 -3.35 16.69 -7.25
CA ARG A 781 -4.78 16.94 -6.93
C ARG A 781 -5.44 15.93 -5.98
N ASN A 782 -4.66 15.11 -5.26
CA ASN A 782 -5.19 14.04 -4.42
C ASN A 782 -5.70 14.50 -3.04
N GLU A 783 -5.70 15.81 -2.77
CA GLU A 783 -6.53 16.42 -1.72
C GLU A 783 -8.03 16.10 -1.86
N ALA A 784 -8.50 15.75 -3.06
CA ALA A 784 -9.85 15.20 -3.27
C ALA A 784 -10.14 13.95 -2.41
N LEU A 785 -9.14 13.11 -2.13
CA LEU A 785 -9.27 11.96 -1.22
C LEU A 785 -9.35 12.38 0.25
N LEU A 786 -8.70 13.49 0.61
CA LEU A 786 -8.73 14.06 1.95
C LEU A 786 -10.12 14.67 2.21
N TYR A 787 -10.60 15.51 1.29
CA TYR A 787 -11.91 16.15 1.37
C TYR A 787 -13.06 15.12 1.38
N ALA A 788 -12.98 14.08 0.53
CA ALA A 788 -14.01 13.06 0.44
C ALA A 788 -14.08 12.08 1.64
N LEU A 789 -13.11 12.10 2.56
CA LEU A 789 -13.06 11.19 3.72
C LEU A 789 -12.98 11.90 5.07
N CYS A 790 -12.51 13.15 5.11
CA CYS A 790 -12.42 13.96 6.33
C CYS A 790 -13.39 15.14 6.33
N GLY A 791 -14.00 15.49 5.20
CA GLY A 791 -14.77 16.72 4.99
C GLY A 791 -13.96 17.80 4.26
N GLU A 792 -14.65 18.73 3.59
CA GLU A 792 -14.07 19.72 2.68
C GLU A 792 -13.08 20.69 3.33
N LEU A 793 -12.38 21.47 2.50
CA LEU A 793 -11.47 22.53 2.95
C LEU A 793 -12.26 23.69 3.57
N LEU A 794 -12.44 23.65 4.90
CA LEU A 794 -13.23 24.65 5.62
C LEU A 794 -12.51 25.99 5.76
N VAL A 795 -11.18 25.93 5.88
CA VAL A 795 -10.28 27.08 6.07
C VAL A 795 -8.94 26.80 5.41
N ASP A 796 -8.47 27.78 4.64
CA ASP A 796 -7.10 27.90 4.11
C ASP A 796 -6.52 29.21 4.66
N ILE A 797 -5.49 29.13 5.50
CA ILE A 797 -4.80 30.31 6.08
C ILE A 797 -3.35 30.30 5.60
N ASP A 798 -3.04 31.28 4.75
CA ASP A 798 -1.75 31.47 4.09
C ASP A 798 -0.76 32.30 4.92
N TYR A 799 0.39 32.63 4.32
CA TYR A 799 1.42 33.44 4.95
C TYR A 799 0.96 34.89 5.20
N THR A 800 0.34 35.53 4.22
CA THR A 800 -0.10 36.94 4.29
C THR A 800 -1.18 37.16 5.35
N SER A 801 -2.13 36.23 5.49
CA SER A 801 -3.15 36.27 6.55
C SER A 801 -2.52 36.20 7.95
N LEU A 802 -1.55 35.30 8.16
CA LEU A 802 -0.83 35.22 9.44
C LEU A 802 0.06 36.44 9.71
N LEU A 803 0.58 37.09 8.67
CA LEU A 803 1.42 38.28 8.77
C LEU A 803 0.59 39.50 9.22
N ASN A 804 -0.55 39.74 8.57
CA ASN A 804 -1.47 40.82 8.95
C ASN A 804 -1.99 40.67 10.38
N LEU A 805 -2.23 39.43 10.82
CA LEU A 805 -2.61 39.08 12.19
C LEU A 805 -1.45 39.10 13.21
N LYS A 806 -0.22 39.44 12.80
CA LYS A 806 0.99 39.47 13.66
C LYS A 806 1.28 38.13 14.36
N ILE A 807 1.05 37.03 13.66
CA ILE A 807 1.35 35.66 14.12
C ILE A 807 2.69 35.17 13.55
N VAL A 808 3.04 35.62 12.35
CA VAL A 808 4.35 35.38 11.72
C VAL A 808 5.11 36.68 11.46
N ALA A 809 6.43 36.62 11.47
CA ALA A 809 7.29 37.75 11.14
C ALA A 809 7.29 38.04 9.62
N PRO A 810 7.34 39.33 9.19
CA PRO A 810 7.61 39.68 7.80
C PRO A 810 9.01 39.22 7.38
N ILE A 811 9.14 38.75 6.14
CA ILE A 811 10.43 38.40 5.54
C ILE A 811 11.06 39.66 4.96
N GLU A 812 12.03 40.23 5.68
CA GLU A 812 12.81 41.40 5.21
C GLU A 812 13.78 41.00 4.09
N VAL A 813 14.34 39.80 4.16
CA VAL A 813 15.30 39.30 3.16
C VAL A 813 14.96 37.88 2.74
N PHE A 814 14.79 37.66 1.44
CA PHE A 814 14.83 36.34 0.81
C PHE A 814 15.79 36.41 -0.38
N ARG A 815 17.05 35.99 -0.17
CA ARG A 815 18.13 36.11 -1.15
C ARG A 815 18.85 34.79 -1.39
N THR A 816 18.84 34.33 -2.63
CA THR A 816 19.71 33.27 -3.12
C THR A 816 21.06 33.87 -3.54
N PHE A 817 22.15 33.22 -3.14
CA PHE A 817 23.51 33.47 -3.59
C PHE A 817 23.96 32.30 -4.47
N PHE A 818 24.52 32.63 -5.63
CA PHE A 818 25.17 31.68 -6.52
C PHE A 818 26.69 31.78 -6.32
N VAL A 819 27.35 30.65 -6.06
CA VAL A 819 28.77 30.59 -5.64
C VAL A 819 29.49 29.44 -6.34
N GLU A 820 30.80 29.52 -6.48
CA GLU A 820 31.63 28.54 -7.18
C GLU A 820 32.38 27.61 -6.22
N GLY A 821 31.73 26.51 -5.83
CA GLY A 821 32.32 25.50 -4.95
C GLY A 821 32.24 25.86 -3.46
N GLN A 822 32.71 24.93 -2.63
CA GLN A 822 32.45 24.94 -1.18
C GLN A 822 33.22 26.04 -0.41
N ASP A 823 34.37 26.50 -0.90
CA ASP A 823 35.16 27.50 -0.17
C ASP A 823 34.56 28.91 -0.28
N GLU A 824 34.06 29.30 -1.46
CA GLU A 824 33.29 30.54 -1.61
C GLU A 824 31.94 30.46 -0.88
N LYS A 825 31.32 29.28 -0.89
CA LYS A 825 30.09 29.00 -0.14
C LYS A 825 30.28 29.18 1.37
N LEU A 826 31.38 28.68 1.93
CA LEU A 826 31.76 28.87 3.33
C LEU A 826 32.08 30.35 3.65
N LYS A 827 32.80 31.06 2.77
CA LYS A 827 33.03 32.52 2.90
C LYS A 827 31.70 33.29 2.90
N THR A 828 30.77 32.93 2.01
CA THR A 828 29.45 33.57 1.90
C THR A 828 28.60 33.31 3.15
N LEU A 829 28.66 32.10 3.72
CA LEU A 829 28.05 31.81 5.02
C LEU A 829 28.63 32.70 6.12
N ILE A 830 29.95 32.84 6.21
CA ILE A 830 30.61 33.67 7.22
C ILE A 830 30.18 35.14 7.08
N ASN A 831 30.18 35.69 5.86
CA ASN A 831 29.71 37.06 5.59
C ASN A 831 28.23 37.29 6.01
N ILE A 832 27.38 36.27 5.87
CA ILE A 832 25.99 36.30 6.37
C ILE A 832 25.96 36.29 7.90
N LEU A 833 26.78 35.47 8.56
CA LEU A 833 26.85 35.38 10.01
C LEU A 833 27.42 36.65 10.66
N GLU A 834 28.40 37.30 10.04
CA GLU A 834 28.95 38.58 10.49
C GLU A 834 27.91 39.70 10.39
N LYS A 835 27.18 39.77 9.27
CA LYS A 835 26.06 40.72 9.11
C LYS A 835 24.95 40.51 10.17
N HIS A 836 24.74 39.28 10.62
CA HIS A 836 23.70 38.91 11.58
C HIS A 836 24.25 38.43 12.93
N LYS A 837 25.42 38.94 13.34
CA LYS A 837 26.14 38.53 14.57
C LYS A 837 25.30 38.55 15.84
N ASP A 838 24.23 39.35 15.86
CA ASP A 838 23.33 39.52 17.01
C ASP A 838 22.04 38.71 16.95
N GLY A 839 21.65 38.23 15.78
CA GLY A 839 20.53 37.31 15.61
C GLY A 839 20.87 35.86 15.98
N LYS A 840 19.83 35.04 16.03
CA LYS A 840 19.90 33.58 16.12
C LYS A 840 19.77 32.97 14.73
N VAL A 841 20.62 31.99 14.42
CA VAL A 841 20.76 31.44 13.07
C VAL A 841 20.53 29.92 13.05
N LEU A 842 19.72 29.46 12.11
CA LEU A 842 19.57 28.04 11.76
C LEU A 842 20.22 27.80 10.39
N ILE A 843 21.25 26.95 10.35
CA ILE A 843 21.97 26.58 9.14
C ILE A 843 21.54 25.17 8.74
N PHE A 844 20.85 25.06 7.62
CA PHE A 844 20.34 23.79 7.08
C PHE A 844 21.23 23.28 5.95
N THR A 845 21.82 22.10 6.12
CA THR A 845 22.49 21.34 5.08
C THR A 845 21.64 20.15 4.63
N GLN A 846 22.08 19.41 3.61
CA GLN A 846 21.52 18.09 3.31
C GLN A 846 22.41 16.99 3.89
N TYR A 847 23.72 17.22 3.91
CA TYR A 847 24.71 16.20 4.30
C TYR A 847 25.18 16.34 5.74
N LEU A 848 25.32 15.19 6.42
CA LEU A 848 25.95 15.09 7.74
C LEU A 848 27.42 15.54 7.68
N ASN A 849 28.14 15.21 6.61
CA ASN A 849 29.54 15.62 6.43
C ASN A 849 29.67 17.14 6.25
N THR A 850 28.77 17.78 5.49
CA THR A 850 28.73 19.25 5.39
C THR A 850 28.33 19.88 6.72
N ALA A 851 27.34 19.32 7.44
CA ALA A 851 26.93 19.81 8.76
C ALA A 851 28.09 19.76 9.78
N GLY A 852 28.87 18.67 9.78
CA GLY A 852 30.07 18.52 10.61
C GLY A 852 31.13 19.56 10.27
N LYS A 853 31.53 19.65 9.00
CA LYS A 853 32.54 20.64 8.53
C LYS A 853 32.16 22.09 8.86
N VAL A 854 30.90 22.46 8.60
CA VAL A 854 30.40 23.82 8.90
C VAL A 854 30.37 24.06 10.42
N TYR A 855 29.96 23.07 11.22
CA TYR A 855 30.01 23.18 12.69
C TYR A 855 31.45 23.37 13.21
N GLU A 856 32.40 22.55 12.75
CA GLU A 856 33.80 22.61 13.18
C GLU A 856 34.46 23.93 12.82
N GLU A 857 34.29 24.42 11.58
CA GLU A 857 34.89 25.68 11.15
C GLU A 857 34.31 26.89 11.88
N LEU A 858 32.99 26.90 12.14
CA LEU A 858 32.36 27.95 12.94
C LEU A 858 32.83 27.91 14.40
N LEU A 859 32.98 26.72 14.98
CA LEU A 859 33.52 26.56 16.34
C LEU A 859 34.98 27.04 16.42
N ARG A 860 35.82 26.73 15.42
CA ARG A 860 37.21 27.23 15.33
C ARG A 860 37.30 28.75 15.19
N LYS A 861 36.30 29.38 14.56
CA LYS A 861 36.15 30.84 14.47
C LYS A 861 35.47 31.48 15.70
N GLY A 862 35.29 30.71 16.79
CA GLY A 862 34.74 31.22 18.05
C GLY A 862 33.22 31.44 18.06
N TYR A 863 32.48 30.98 17.04
CA TYR A 863 31.03 31.11 17.03
C TYR A 863 30.38 30.20 18.08
N ARG A 864 29.37 30.72 18.77
CA ARG A 864 28.59 29.99 19.77
C ARG A 864 27.56 29.10 19.08
N VAL A 865 28.05 27.96 18.56
CA VAL A 865 27.35 27.05 17.65
C VAL A 865 27.07 25.67 18.28
N ALA A 866 25.99 25.01 17.85
CA ALA A 866 25.73 23.59 18.10
C ALA A 866 25.41 22.83 16.80
N LEU A 867 25.70 21.53 16.78
CA LEU A 867 25.33 20.60 15.72
C LEU A 867 24.17 19.71 16.18
N ILE A 868 23.10 19.63 15.38
CA ILE A 868 21.94 18.76 15.62
C ILE A 868 21.69 17.86 14.42
N THR A 869 21.77 16.56 14.65
CA THR A 869 21.67 15.47 13.66
C THR A 869 20.73 14.36 14.14
N GLY A 870 20.45 13.37 13.28
CA GLY A 870 19.60 12.23 13.63
C GLY A 870 20.19 11.32 14.72
N SER A 871 21.51 11.41 14.95
CA SER A 871 22.22 10.74 16.05
C SER A 871 22.34 11.61 17.32
N THR A 872 21.83 12.85 17.31
CA THR A 872 21.82 13.70 18.52
C THR A 872 20.69 13.27 19.45
N GLU A 873 21.05 12.69 20.59
CA GLU A 873 20.12 12.24 21.64
C GLU A 873 19.09 13.31 22.04
N ASP A 874 17.86 12.88 22.36
CA ASP A 874 16.75 13.78 22.73
C ASP A 874 17.08 14.70 23.92
N ASN A 875 17.77 14.20 24.95
CA ASN A 875 18.17 15.01 26.10
C ASN A 875 19.20 16.09 25.71
N LYS A 876 20.20 15.73 24.90
CA LYS A 876 21.20 16.67 24.37
C LYS A 876 20.58 17.69 23.41
N ARG A 877 19.61 17.27 22.58
CA ARG A 877 18.82 18.13 21.68
C ARG A 877 17.99 19.14 22.48
N ARG A 878 17.31 18.71 23.55
CA ARG A 878 16.57 19.59 24.49
C ARG A 878 17.49 20.60 25.16
N PHE A 879 18.67 20.19 25.63
CA PHE A 879 19.67 21.08 26.22
C PHE A 879 20.14 22.16 25.21
N PHE A 880 20.53 21.77 24.00
CA PHE A 880 20.93 22.73 22.96
C PHE A 880 19.78 23.70 22.59
N PHE A 881 18.54 23.22 22.49
CA PHE A 881 17.39 24.09 22.28
C PHE A 881 17.16 25.08 23.44
N GLN A 882 17.31 24.66 24.70
CA GLN A 882 17.22 25.58 25.85
C GLN A 882 18.35 26.62 25.84
N ALA A 883 19.58 26.21 25.55
CA ALA A 883 20.73 27.11 25.46
C ALA A 883 20.60 28.11 24.29
N PHE A 884 19.96 27.70 23.18
CA PHE A 884 19.64 28.56 22.04
C PHE A 884 18.48 29.52 22.34
N VAL A 885 17.44 29.08 23.07
CA VAL A 885 16.38 29.97 23.59
C VAL A 885 16.99 31.03 24.52
N LYS A 886 17.87 30.63 25.45
CA LYS A 886 18.61 31.54 26.34
C LYS A 886 19.68 32.40 25.65
N GLY A 887 19.94 32.20 24.35
CA GLY A 887 20.96 32.97 23.61
C GLY A 887 22.40 32.69 24.02
N VAL A 888 22.65 31.62 24.80
CA VAL A 888 24.00 31.09 25.11
C VAL A 888 24.61 30.52 23.84
N ILE A 889 23.80 29.82 23.04
CA ILE A 889 24.11 29.38 21.68
C ILE A 889 23.37 30.34 20.73
N LYS A 890 24.06 30.89 19.73
CA LYS A 890 23.47 31.75 18.69
C LYS A 890 23.24 31.02 17.37
N ILE A 891 23.93 29.90 17.11
CA ILE A 891 23.85 29.17 15.83
C ILE A 891 23.53 27.69 16.06
N ILE A 892 22.62 27.11 15.27
CA ILE A 892 22.46 25.65 15.14
C ILE A 892 22.70 25.25 13.69
N VAL A 893 23.62 24.30 13.48
CA VAL A 893 23.81 23.59 12.20
C VAL A 893 23.02 22.29 12.24
N THR A 894 22.30 21.98 11.16
CA THR A 894 21.44 20.79 11.09
C THR A 894 21.28 20.24 9.67
N THR A 895 20.96 18.95 9.56
CA THR A 895 20.43 18.34 8.33
C THR A 895 18.90 18.38 8.31
N THR A 896 18.24 17.50 7.55
CA THR A 896 16.76 17.37 7.46
C THR A 896 16.03 17.08 8.78
N VAL A 897 16.75 16.83 9.87
CA VAL A 897 16.24 16.39 11.18
C VAL A 897 15.31 17.42 11.83
N LEU A 898 15.46 18.70 11.47
CA LEU A 898 14.62 19.79 11.98
C LEU A 898 13.55 20.25 10.97
N ASP A 899 13.38 19.54 9.86
CA ASP A 899 12.35 19.84 8.84
C ASP A 899 10.97 19.43 9.37
N GLU A 900 10.79 18.18 9.78
CA GLU A 900 9.53 17.59 10.27
C GLU A 900 9.64 17.01 11.70
N GLY A 901 8.50 16.73 12.33
CA GLY A 901 8.39 15.98 13.60
C GLY A 901 8.91 16.65 14.88
N ILE A 902 9.82 17.61 14.79
CA ILE A 902 10.48 18.22 15.95
C ILE A 902 9.99 19.66 16.20
N THR A 903 9.76 19.99 17.47
CA THR A 903 9.55 21.37 17.94
C THR A 903 10.89 22.09 18.01
N VAL A 904 11.12 23.03 17.08
CA VAL A 904 12.37 23.81 16.95
C VAL A 904 12.13 25.21 17.52
N PRO A 905 13.06 25.75 18.35
CA PRO A 905 13.05 27.15 18.77
C PRO A 905 12.92 28.13 17.61
N ASP A 906 12.49 29.35 17.90
CA ASP A 906 12.49 30.43 16.93
C ASP A 906 13.88 31.09 16.78
N ALA A 907 14.12 31.60 15.58
CA ALA A 907 15.37 32.21 15.15
C ALA A 907 15.09 33.35 14.15
N ASP A 908 16.10 34.16 13.87
CA ASP A 908 15.99 35.37 13.07
C ASP A 908 16.45 35.15 11.62
N VAL A 909 17.40 34.23 11.44
CA VAL A 909 18.04 33.94 10.15
C VAL A 909 18.00 32.44 9.84
N ALA A 910 17.52 32.09 8.65
CA ALA A 910 17.62 30.74 8.09
C ALA A 910 18.63 30.79 6.95
N VAL A 911 19.68 29.95 7.03
CA VAL A 911 20.63 29.75 5.95
C VAL A 911 20.44 28.35 5.38
N ILE A 912 19.82 28.26 4.21
CA ILE A 912 19.76 27.05 3.40
C ILE A 912 21.14 26.90 2.73
N TYR A 913 22.10 26.36 3.49
CA TYR A 913 23.46 26.11 3.00
C TYR A 913 23.45 24.98 1.97
N GLU A 914 22.67 23.92 2.17
CA GLU A 914 22.34 22.96 1.12
C GLU A 914 20.84 22.64 1.18
N GLY A 915 20.12 22.94 0.10
CA GLY A 915 18.69 22.68 -0.02
C GLY A 915 18.39 21.48 -0.91
N SER A 916 17.47 20.62 -0.48
CA SER A 916 16.93 19.53 -1.29
C SER A 916 16.16 20.06 -2.51
N GLY A 917 15.77 19.16 -3.43
CA GLY A 917 14.86 19.50 -4.52
C GLY A 917 13.38 19.57 -4.13
N GLU A 918 13.05 19.51 -2.83
CA GLU A 918 11.68 19.35 -2.34
C GLU A 918 11.12 20.68 -1.80
N PRO A 919 10.06 21.25 -2.41
CA PRO A 919 9.45 22.51 -1.97
C PRO A 919 8.95 22.47 -0.52
N ARG A 920 8.44 21.32 -0.07
CA ARG A 920 7.86 21.12 1.27
C ARG A 920 8.89 21.35 2.38
N GLN A 921 10.05 20.74 2.26
CA GLN A 921 11.17 20.92 3.20
C GLN A 921 11.57 22.40 3.26
N MET A 922 11.60 23.12 2.13
CA MET A 922 11.92 24.55 2.13
C MET A 922 10.88 25.38 2.91
N ILE A 923 9.58 25.14 2.71
CA ILE A 923 8.48 25.81 3.44
C ILE A 923 8.55 25.53 4.95
N GLN A 924 8.96 24.31 5.34
CA GLN A 924 9.15 23.92 6.74
C GLN A 924 10.39 24.59 7.36
N ARG A 925 11.52 24.65 6.64
CA ARG A 925 12.76 25.32 7.07
C ARG A 925 12.57 26.82 7.25
N ILE A 926 11.94 27.49 6.28
CA ILE A 926 11.57 28.91 6.38
C ILE A 926 10.59 29.11 7.56
N GLY A 927 9.63 28.20 7.73
CA GLY A 927 8.75 28.15 8.90
C GLY A 927 9.46 28.08 10.26
N ARG A 928 10.77 27.79 10.33
CA ARG A 928 11.55 27.80 11.59
C ARG A 928 12.10 29.18 11.98
N VAL A 929 12.00 30.21 11.13
CA VAL A 929 12.36 31.61 11.46
C VAL A 929 11.19 32.60 11.46
N LEU A 930 10.03 32.16 10.98
CA LEU A 930 8.82 32.98 10.87
C LEU A 930 8.10 33.28 12.19
N GLY A 931 8.67 33.04 13.37
CA GLY A 931 7.99 33.35 14.63
C GLY A 931 7.88 34.87 14.83
N TYR A 932 6.70 35.36 15.22
CA TYR A 932 6.48 36.78 15.50
C TYR A 932 6.93 37.17 16.91
N VAL A 933 7.62 38.30 16.97
CA VAL A 933 7.87 39.13 18.16
C VAL A 933 7.74 40.59 17.67
N PRO A 934 7.22 41.54 18.45
CA PRO A 934 7.17 42.94 18.04
C PRO A 934 8.54 43.45 17.56
N GLY A 935 8.58 44.03 16.34
CA GLY A 935 9.81 44.48 15.69
C GLY A 935 10.68 43.39 15.03
N LYS A 936 10.36 42.10 15.16
CA LYS A 936 11.13 41.02 14.53
C LYS A 936 10.78 40.83 13.05
N THR A 937 11.80 40.88 12.21
CA THR A 937 11.77 40.52 10.78
C THR A 937 12.63 39.27 10.53
N ALA A 938 12.14 38.35 9.70
CA ALA A 938 12.85 37.12 9.33
C ALA A 938 13.78 37.34 8.12
N LYS A 939 14.93 36.65 8.11
CA LYS A 939 15.87 36.62 6.98
C LYS A 939 16.12 35.21 6.49
N ILE A 940 16.03 35.00 5.18
CA ILE A 940 16.24 33.74 4.50
C ILE A 940 17.35 33.93 3.47
N TYR A 941 18.41 33.16 3.64
CA TYR A 941 19.50 33.05 2.69
C TYR A 941 19.56 31.63 2.15
N GLU A 942 19.82 31.52 0.86
CA GLU A 942 20.06 30.26 0.18
C GLU A 942 21.40 30.34 -0.53
N LEU A 943 22.23 29.29 -0.41
CA LEU A 943 23.50 29.21 -1.12
C LEU A 943 23.43 28.06 -2.13
N VAL A 944 23.70 28.36 -3.39
CA VAL A 944 23.64 27.42 -4.51
C VAL A 944 25.01 27.36 -5.18
N ASP A 945 25.71 26.25 -5.02
CA ASP A 945 26.95 25.97 -5.73
C ASP A 945 26.65 25.77 -7.23
N ILE A 946 27.09 26.69 -8.07
CA ILE A 946 26.89 26.61 -9.53
C ILE A 946 27.80 25.60 -10.20
N LYS A 947 28.86 25.13 -9.54
CA LYS A 947 29.66 23.97 -9.96
C LYS A 947 29.02 22.64 -9.54
N SER A 948 27.93 22.67 -8.76
CA SER A 948 27.13 21.49 -8.39
C SER A 948 25.85 21.35 -9.27
N PRO A 949 25.80 20.37 -10.20
CA PRO A 949 24.58 20.08 -10.97
C PRO A 949 23.44 19.50 -10.10
N ARG A 950 23.70 19.18 -8.83
CA ARG A 950 22.67 18.80 -7.85
C ARG A 950 21.95 20.04 -7.34
N GLU A 951 22.70 21.03 -6.87
CA GLU A 951 22.15 22.24 -6.25
C GLU A 951 21.45 23.14 -7.27
N LYS A 952 22.02 23.32 -8.47
CA LYS A 952 21.34 23.97 -9.60
C LYS A 952 19.95 23.36 -9.86
N ARG A 953 19.86 22.02 -9.97
CA ARG A 953 18.58 21.32 -10.21
C ARG A 953 17.66 21.32 -8.99
N ALA A 954 18.19 21.41 -7.77
CA ALA A 954 17.39 21.56 -6.56
C ALA A 954 16.71 22.94 -6.53
N TYR A 955 17.48 24.02 -6.73
CA TYR A 955 16.98 25.39 -6.84
C TYR A 955 15.87 25.53 -7.89
N PHE A 956 16.10 25.09 -9.14
CA PHE A 956 15.10 25.25 -10.21
C PHE A 956 13.76 24.56 -9.94
N ARG A 957 13.71 23.48 -9.14
CA ARG A 957 12.45 22.79 -8.76
C ARG A 957 11.61 23.54 -7.73
N ARG A 958 12.24 24.42 -6.93
CA ARG A 958 11.60 25.12 -5.81
C ARG A 958 11.80 26.63 -5.81
N LYS A 959 12.33 27.24 -6.88
CA LYS A 959 12.44 28.70 -7.01
C LYS A 959 11.11 29.42 -6.74
N TRP A 960 10.00 28.80 -7.14
CA TRP A 960 8.63 29.27 -6.94
C TRP A 960 8.20 29.33 -5.46
N VAL A 961 8.87 28.61 -4.55
CA VAL A 961 8.60 28.74 -3.10
C VAL A 961 8.86 30.17 -2.63
N ARG A 962 9.77 30.92 -3.27
CA ARG A 962 10.00 32.34 -3.00
C ARG A 962 8.78 33.22 -3.31
N GLU A 963 8.00 32.84 -4.31
CA GLU A 963 6.79 33.57 -4.74
C GLU A 963 5.64 33.43 -3.73
N LEU A 964 5.62 32.35 -2.91
CA LEU A 964 4.67 32.18 -1.80
C LEU A 964 4.87 33.19 -0.65
N TYR A 965 6.01 33.89 -0.62
CA TYR A 965 6.39 34.78 0.47
C TYR A 965 6.57 36.23 0.03
N LEU A 966 7.09 36.47 -1.18
CA LEU A 966 7.35 37.81 -1.70
C LEU A 966 6.14 38.37 -2.47
N THR A 967 5.05 38.62 -1.74
CA THR A 967 3.86 39.29 -2.30
C THR A 967 4.08 40.81 -2.41
N PRO A 968 3.24 41.55 -3.17
CA PRO A 968 3.30 43.01 -3.21
C PRO A 968 3.08 43.65 -1.84
N GLU A 969 2.10 43.15 -1.06
CA GLU A 969 1.75 43.73 0.26
C GLU A 969 2.92 43.67 1.25
N LEU A 970 3.84 42.70 1.11
CA LEU A 970 5.03 42.61 1.94
C LEU A 970 5.94 43.85 1.80
N LYS A 971 6.02 44.46 0.60
CA LYS A 971 6.75 45.72 0.43
C LYS A 971 6.08 46.86 1.18
N ASP A 972 4.77 47.03 1.00
CA ASP A 972 4.03 48.10 1.68
C ASP A 972 4.05 47.95 3.20
N HIS A 973 4.11 46.71 3.70
CA HIS A 973 4.27 46.41 5.13
C HIS A 973 5.69 46.73 5.65
N LEU A 974 6.73 46.46 4.86
CA LEU A 974 8.13 46.78 5.22
C LEU A 974 8.47 48.27 5.06
N GLU A 975 7.88 48.96 4.08
CA GLU A 975 8.05 50.39 3.83
C GLU A 975 7.13 51.28 4.69
N GLY A 976 6.29 50.69 5.56
CA GLY A 976 5.32 51.40 6.40
C GLY A 976 4.17 52.08 5.63
N LYS A 977 4.07 51.82 4.32
CA LYS A 977 3.06 52.39 3.40
C LYS A 977 1.71 51.68 3.47
N SER A 978 1.64 50.54 4.15
CA SER A 978 0.40 49.79 4.38
C SER A 978 -0.59 50.63 5.19
N LYS A 979 -1.44 51.39 4.47
CA LYS A 979 -2.71 51.87 5.00
C LYS A 979 -3.49 50.65 5.53
N SER A 980 -4.23 50.84 6.62
CA SER A 980 -5.12 49.83 7.22
C SER A 980 -6.38 49.60 6.36
N SER A 981 -6.18 49.34 5.07
CA SER A 981 -7.20 49.33 4.02
C SER A 981 -6.81 48.45 2.82
N VAL A 982 -6.10 47.34 3.05
CA VAL A 982 -6.29 46.16 2.17
C VAL A 982 -7.58 45.51 2.66
N THR A 983 -8.66 45.74 1.92
CA THR A 983 -10.02 45.35 2.34
C THR A 983 -10.20 43.84 2.31
N PHE A 984 -9.83 43.19 3.41
CA PHE A 984 -10.15 41.80 3.69
C PHE A 984 -11.69 41.66 3.69
N GLN A 985 -12.26 40.85 2.79
CA GLN A 985 -13.70 40.54 2.79
C GLN A 985 -14.05 39.51 3.89
N MET A 986 -13.72 39.88 5.14
CA MET A 986 -14.51 39.47 6.30
C MET A 986 -15.37 40.69 6.66
N LYS A 987 -16.69 40.57 6.57
CA LYS A 987 -17.57 41.68 6.95
C LYS A 987 -17.45 41.86 8.47
N LEU A 988 -17.38 43.10 8.96
CA LEU A 988 -17.46 43.34 10.42
C LEU A 988 -18.83 42.93 11.01
N GLU A 989 -19.82 42.70 10.14
CA GLU A 989 -21.10 42.07 10.47
C GLU A 989 -20.93 40.61 10.98
N ASP A 990 -19.89 39.88 10.57
CA ASP A 990 -19.58 38.51 11.04
C ASP A 990 -18.93 38.48 12.45
N PHE A 991 -18.72 39.65 13.09
CA PHE A 991 -18.04 39.81 14.38
C PHE A 991 -18.92 40.42 15.49
N LYS A 992 -20.22 40.62 15.25
CA LYS A 992 -21.22 41.03 16.24
C LYS A 992 -22.21 39.90 16.52
#